data_AF-A0A2C6CU73-F1
#
_entry.id   AF-A0A2C6CU73-F1
#
_cell.length_a   1.000
_cell.length_b   1.000
_cell.length_c   1.000
_cell.angle_alpha   90.00
_cell.angle_beta   90.00
_cell.angle_gamma   90.00
#
_symmetry.space_group_name_H-M   'P 1'
#
loop_
_entity.id
_entity.type
_entity.pdbx_description
1 polymer ?
#
loop_
_entity_poly.entity_id
_entity_poly.type
_entity_poly.pdbx_seq_one_letter_code
_entity_poly.pdbx_strand_id
1 'polypeptide(L)'
;MKTNVYLHLSAAGLLLFLLSACGLKWTETSGEDFNLLINEGGPELGYSPSSGVNVLTVDRFAFKDLNQNGSLDPYEDWRLSTDERATDLATRMSIEQIAGLMLYSGHQAIPGGGYRGSTYGGKPYPESGKEPYALSDQQIKFLTEDNLRHVLYTRVESPAVAARWNNNAQALVEGIGLGIPANNSSDPRHQAENNDEFNIGAGGDISRWPNALGVTASFDPDLMLEFGEIASSEYRALGIATALSPQVDLATDPRWYRFNGTFGPDPALATDMARAYVDGFQTTASANGWGNQSVNAMVKHWPGGGTGEAGRDAHYGFGKFAVFPGNNLQDHLKPFVEGAFKLNGGTGSASAVMPYYTISTGLDPSGENVGNAFSSYFINDMLRGEYGYDGVICTDWGVTREDGGMAQFGATPWGVEGLTEAERHYRVLMAGCDQFGGNNASGPVIEAYEMGVKEIGKEAMRKRMEQSAVRLLRNIFNVGLFENPYINVANTEATVGKPEFMEAGYKAQLRSLVLLKNENNVLPLNQTTKVYVPERYDPPTEGFFGPGRPGGWAAPVDSALLDRYVTPVATAAEAEVAIVFITDPQNGRTAGYSAELAESGDNGFLPISLQYDAYRATEARDPSLAGDSREQDVLNRTYKNKLAEISNRSDLELVLKTVQEMGDKPVVVVLSLSNPTVVAEFEKEIDGLLIDFGVQRQAVLEILTGKETPSGLLPLQMPANMLTVEQQFEDVPLDMDPHVDVSGHSYDFGFGLNWDGMIEDERTARYKKD
;
A
#
# COMPACT_ATOMS: atom_id res chain seq x y z
N MET A 1 -40.54 50.64 -74.56
CA MET A 1 -39.77 51.33 -73.50
C MET A 1 -39.49 50.33 -72.38
N LYS A 2 -38.19 50.07 -72.12
CA LYS A 2 -37.53 49.67 -70.88
C LYS A 2 -37.87 48.33 -70.14
N THR A 3 -37.11 47.30 -70.51
CA THR A 3 -36.15 46.47 -69.75
C THR A 3 -36.12 46.36 -68.19
N ASN A 4 -35.84 45.12 -67.74
CA ASN A 4 -34.83 44.65 -66.72
C ASN A 4 -35.15 44.65 -65.21
N VAL A 5 -34.70 43.74 -64.29
CA VAL A 5 -34.10 42.36 -64.17
C VAL A 5 -34.29 41.91 -62.68
N TYR A 6 -34.16 40.61 -62.39
CA TYR A 6 -33.80 39.90 -61.12
C TYR A 6 -34.95 39.56 -60.14
N LEU A 7 -35.04 38.38 -59.53
CA LEU A 7 -34.00 37.58 -58.85
C LEU A 7 -34.28 36.05 -58.92
N HIS A 8 -33.25 35.29 -59.29
CA HIS A 8 -33.04 33.90 -58.84
C HIS A 8 -32.35 33.95 -57.46
N LEU A 9 -32.92 33.32 -56.43
CA LEU A 9 -32.20 32.83 -55.23
C LEU A 9 -33.18 32.11 -54.28
N SER A 10 -33.35 30.78 -54.43
CA SER A 10 -33.94 29.96 -53.35
C SER A 10 -33.51 28.48 -53.33
N ALA A 11 -32.53 28.07 -54.13
CA ALA A 11 -32.01 26.68 -54.10
C ALA A 11 -30.62 26.54 -53.45
N ALA A 12 -29.88 27.64 -53.24
CA ALA A 12 -28.53 27.60 -52.66
C ALA A 12 -28.53 27.56 -51.12
N GLY A 13 -29.57 28.07 -50.46
CA GLY A 13 -29.64 28.12 -48.98
C GLY A 13 -29.98 26.78 -48.30
N LEU A 14 -30.66 25.87 -49.01
CA LEU A 14 -30.99 24.54 -48.49
C LEU A 14 -29.86 23.52 -48.73
N LEU A 15 -29.01 23.74 -49.75
CA LEU A 15 -27.83 22.91 -49.99
C LEU A 15 -26.67 23.23 -49.03
N LEU A 16 -26.54 24.47 -48.55
CA LEU A 16 -25.51 24.84 -47.58
C LEU A 16 -25.80 24.32 -46.16
N PHE A 17 -27.05 24.10 -45.77
CA PHE A 17 -27.39 23.49 -44.47
C PHE A 17 -27.24 21.95 -44.44
N LEU A 18 -27.18 21.30 -45.62
CA LEU A 18 -26.94 19.87 -45.73
C LEU A 18 -25.45 19.50 -45.87
N LEU A 19 -24.57 20.46 -46.18
CA LEU A 19 -23.12 20.23 -46.32
C LEU A 19 -22.34 20.39 -45.00
N SER A 20 -22.93 20.97 -43.96
CA SER A 20 -22.28 21.09 -42.63
C SER A 20 -22.51 19.89 -41.71
N ALA A 21 -23.29 18.88 -42.13
CA ALA A 21 -23.64 17.72 -41.29
C ALA A 21 -22.76 16.46 -41.49
N CYS A 22 -21.79 16.49 -42.41
CA CYS A 22 -20.99 15.33 -42.84
C CYS A 22 -19.50 15.34 -42.42
N GLY A 23 -19.09 16.23 -41.51
CA GLY A 23 -17.71 16.27 -41.00
C GLY A 23 -17.35 15.05 -40.15
N LEU A 24 -16.05 14.75 -40.05
CA LEU A 24 -15.51 13.87 -39.00
C LEU A 24 -15.96 14.38 -37.64
N LYS A 25 -16.25 13.47 -36.71
CA LYS A 25 -16.54 13.78 -35.31
C LYS A 25 -15.30 13.66 -34.44
N TRP A 26 -14.13 13.80 -35.03
CA TRP A 26 -12.89 13.76 -34.31
C TRP A 26 -11.82 14.62 -34.97
N THR A 27 -10.85 15.04 -34.17
CA THR A 27 -9.67 15.78 -34.60
C THR A 27 -8.41 15.11 -34.07
N GLU A 28 -7.31 15.24 -34.81
CA GLU A 28 -5.98 14.79 -34.37
C GLU A 28 -5.13 15.97 -33.91
N THR A 29 -4.44 15.80 -32.78
CA THR A 29 -3.37 16.69 -32.33
C THR A 29 -2.08 15.88 -32.22
N SER A 30 -1.06 16.25 -32.98
CA SER A 30 0.25 15.60 -32.89
C SER A 30 1.03 16.14 -31.69
N GLY A 31 1.52 15.24 -30.84
CA GLY A 31 2.41 15.55 -29.72
C GLY A 31 3.86 15.16 -30.00
N GLU A 32 4.74 15.39 -29.01
CA GLU A 32 6.16 15.03 -29.09
C GLU A 32 6.36 13.51 -29.01
N ASP A 33 5.70 12.85 -28.05
CA ASP A 33 5.86 11.42 -27.76
C ASP A 33 4.70 10.55 -28.30
N PHE A 34 3.50 11.12 -28.39
CA PHE A 34 2.26 10.44 -28.83
C PHE A 34 1.29 11.43 -29.47
N ASN A 35 0.34 10.91 -30.26
CA ASN A 35 -0.74 11.69 -30.87
C ASN A 35 -2.04 11.50 -30.09
N LEU A 36 -2.90 12.52 -30.12
CA LEU A 36 -4.22 12.52 -29.50
C LEU A 36 -5.32 12.61 -30.55
N LEU A 37 -6.29 11.71 -30.45
CA LEU A 37 -7.54 11.71 -31.21
C LEU A 37 -8.67 12.14 -30.27
N ILE A 38 -9.30 13.27 -30.56
CA ILE A 38 -10.35 13.84 -29.71
C ILE A 38 -11.70 13.55 -30.36
N ASN A 39 -12.49 12.61 -29.82
CA ASN A 39 -13.84 12.31 -30.30
C ASN A 39 -14.89 13.25 -29.70
N GLU A 40 -15.77 13.82 -30.52
CA GLU A 40 -16.88 14.65 -30.06
C GLU A 40 -17.88 13.84 -29.21
N GLY A 41 -17.92 14.07 -27.90
CA GLY A 41 -18.79 13.34 -26.98
C GLY A 41 -18.36 11.88 -26.78
N GLY A 42 -17.11 11.54 -27.11
CA GLY A 42 -16.47 10.26 -26.84
C GLY A 42 -15.16 10.45 -26.06
N PRO A 43 -14.39 9.36 -25.87
CA PRO A 43 -13.10 9.43 -25.20
C PRO A 43 -12.02 10.09 -26.08
N GLU A 44 -11.03 10.64 -25.41
CA GLU A 44 -9.73 10.94 -26.01
C GLU A 44 -8.95 9.63 -26.19
N LEU A 45 -8.39 9.42 -27.38
CA LEU A 45 -7.55 8.26 -27.67
C LEU A 45 -6.09 8.70 -27.85
N GLY A 46 -5.19 8.07 -27.12
CA GLY A 46 -3.74 8.26 -27.29
C GLY A 46 -3.12 7.09 -28.04
N TYR A 47 -2.24 7.37 -29.00
CA TYR A 47 -1.44 6.36 -29.69
C TYR A 47 -0.04 6.87 -30.02
N SER A 48 0.96 5.99 -30.05
CA SER A 48 2.30 6.36 -30.46
C SER A 48 2.45 6.27 -31.98
N PRO A 49 2.99 7.30 -32.66
CA PRO A 49 3.33 7.20 -34.09
C PRO A 49 4.32 6.07 -34.41
N SER A 50 5.03 5.56 -33.41
CA SER A 50 5.99 4.47 -33.55
C SER A 50 5.43 3.07 -33.29
N SER A 51 4.19 2.94 -32.78
CA SER A 51 3.58 1.63 -32.49
C SER A 51 3.12 0.90 -33.76
N GLY A 52 2.88 1.63 -34.86
CA GLY A 52 2.34 1.05 -36.09
C GLY A 52 0.81 0.88 -36.09
N VAL A 53 0.13 1.29 -35.01
CA VAL A 53 -1.35 1.30 -34.93
C VAL A 53 -1.93 2.25 -35.97
N ASN A 54 -2.96 1.77 -36.68
CA ASN A 54 -3.72 2.58 -37.62
C ASN A 54 -4.93 3.23 -36.92
N VAL A 55 -5.33 4.40 -37.43
CA VAL A 55 -6.57 5.06 -36.99
C VAL A 55 -7.71 4.71 -37.95
N LEU A 56 -8.73 4.04 -37.43
CA LEU A 56 -9.95 3.73 -38.17
C LEU A 56 -10.96 4.84 -37.99
N THR A 57 -11.72 5.15 -39.06
CA THR A 57 -12.89 6.01 -38.96
C THR A 57 -14.15 5.17 -39.19
N VAL A 58 -14.94 4.98 -38.14
CA VAL A 58 -16.21 4.24 -38.18
C VAL A 58 -17.31 5.15 -37.63
N ASP A 59 -18.41 5.28 -38.35
CA ASP A 59 -19.52 6.19 -38.00
C ASP A 59 -19.08 7.63 -37.72
N ARG A 60 -18.01 8.07 -38.39
CA ARG A 60 -17.34 9.37 -38.25
C ARG A 60 -16.51 9.55 -36.97
N PHE A 61 -16.37 8.55 -36.11
CA PHE A 61 -15.53 8.55 -34.92
C PHE A 61 -14.20 7.84 -35.18
N ALA A 62 -13.18 8.20 -34.38
CA ALA A 62 -11.87 7.57 -34.41
C ALA A 62 -11.82 6.34 -33.50
N PHE A 63 -11.11 5.31 -33.96
CA PHE A 63 -10.79 4.10 -33.20
C PHE A 63 -9.35 3.67 -33.50
N LYS A 64 -8.72 2.97 -32.54
CA LYS A 64 -7.39 2.38 -32.70
C LYS A 64 -7.52 0.95 -33.23
N ASP A 65 -6.88 0.65 -34.35
CA ASP A 65 -6.69 -0.71 -34.87
C ASP A 65 -5.51 -1.36 -34.13
N LEU A 66 -5.77 -1.80 -32.90
CA LEU A 66 -4.74 -2.24 -31.95
C LEU A 66 -4.07 -3.54 -32.40
N ASN A 67 -4.82 -4.44 -33.04
CA ASN A 67 -4.27 -5.69 -33.59
C ASN A 67 -3.84 -5.59 -35.08
N GLN A 68 -3.97 -4.39 -35.68
CA GLN A 68 -3.51 -4.07 -37.03
C GLN A 68 -4.15 -4.94 -38.13
N ASN A 69 -5.41 -5.33 -37.96
CA ASN A 69 -6.13 -6.16 -38.92
C ASN A 69 -6.97 -5.36 -39.94
N GLY A 70 -7.04 -4.02 -39.78
CA GLY A 70 -7.75 -3.11 -40.67
C GLY A 70 -9.27 -3.07 -40.47
N SER A 71 -9.79 -3.65 -39.38
CA SER A 71 -11.21 -3.66 -39.03
C SER A 71 -11.41 -3.34 -37.55
N LEU A 72 -12.55 -2.70 -37.23
CA LEU A 72 -12.89 -2.40 -35.84
C LEU A 72 -13.41 -3.66 -35.15
N ASP A 73 -12.61 -4.23 -34.25
CA ASP A 73 -13.03 -5.34 -33.40
C ASP A 73 -13.81 -4.88 -32.16
N PRO A 74 -14.67 -5.71 -31.55
CA PRO A 74 -15.46 -5.32 -30.38
C PRO A 74 -14.61 -4.80 -29.22
N TYR A 75 -13.47 -5.42 -28.90
CA TYR A 75 -12.61 -4.92 -27.82
C TYR A 75 -11.97 -3.54 -28.09
N GLU A 76 -11.87 -3.13 -29.35
CA GLU A 76 -11.36 -1.81 -29.76
C GLU A 76 -12.47 -0.74 -29.76
N ASP A 77 -13.72 -1.17 -29.78
CA ASP A 77 -14.89 -0.29 -29.81
C ASP A 77 -15.23 0.23 -28.41
N TRP A 78 -14.70 1.43 -28.09
CA TRP A 78 -14.95 2.12 -26.82
C TRP A 78 -16.42 2.45 -26.54
N ARG A 79 -17.34 2.22 -27.50
CA ARG A 79 -18.79 2.37 -27.30
C ARG A 79 -19.42 1.18 -26.60
N LEU A 80 -18.73 0.03 -26.56
CA LEU A 80 -19.18 -1.18 -25.89
C LEU A 80 -18.80 -1.15 -24.41
N SER A 81 -19.53 -1.93 -23.59
CA SER A 81 -19.24 -2.02 -22.17
C SER A 81 -17.89 -2.70 -21.91
N THR A 82 -17.28 -2.42 -20.75
CA THR A 82 -16.04 -3.07 -20.33
C THR A 82 -16.13 -4.60 -20.40
N ASP A 83 -17.24 -5.19 -19.94
CA ASP A 83 -17.39 -6.65 -19.91
C ASP A 83 -17.50 -7.26 -21.31
N GLU A 84 -18.19 -6.59 -22.25
CA GLU A 84 -18.24 -7.01 -23.65
C GLU A 84 -16.85 -7.00 -24.29
N ARG A 85 -16.09 -5.92 -24.06
CA ARG A 85 -14.73 -5.75 -24.59
C ARG A 85 -13.74 -6.73 -23.99
N ALA A 86 -13.78 -6.92 -22.67
CA ALA A 86 -12.93 -7.87 -21.95
C ALA A 86 -13.21 -9.32 -22.37
N THR A 87 -14.48 -9.68 -22.55
CA THR A 87 -14.88 -11.01 -23.01
C THR A 87 -14.42 -11.28 -24.44
N ASP A 88 -14.67 -10.35 -25.37
CA ASP A 88 -14.21 -10.47 -26.76
C ASP A 88 -12.69 -10.63 -26.82
N LEU A 89 -11.94 -9.77 -26.12
CA LEU A 89 -10.48 -9.83 -26.10
C LEU A 89 -9.95 -11.14 -25.50
N ALA A 90 -10.49 -11.59 -24.36
CA ALA A 90 -10.07 -12.85 -23.73
C ALA A 90 -10.20 -14.05 -24.66
N THR A 91 -11.26 -14.12 -25.47
CA THR A 91 -11.46 -15.21 -26.44
C THR A 91 -10.49 -15.18 -27.62
N ARG A 92 -9.96 -14.00 -27.95
CA ARG A 92 -8.97 -13.80 -29.04
C ARG A 92 -7.55 -14.12 -28.61
N MET A 93 -7.26 -14.06 -27.31
CA MET A 93 -5.92 -14.29 -26.78
C MET A 93 -5.49 -15.76 -26.92
N SER A 94 -4.20 -15.96 -27.20
CA SER A 94 -3.54 -17.26 -27.06
C SER A 94 -3.37 -17.63 -25.58
N ILE A 95 -3.03 -18.89 -25.30
CA ILE A 95 -2.77 -19.30 -23.90
C ILE A 95 -1.54 -18.59 -23.34
N GLU A 96 -0.53 -18.36 -24.16
CA GLU A 96 0.69 -17.64 -23.79
C GLU A 96 0.40 -16.17 -23.46
N GLN A 97 -0.48 -15.53 -24.22
CA GLN A 97 -0.93 -14.16 -23.92
C GLN A 97 -1.73 -14.09 -22.62
N ILE A 98 -2.63 -15.07 -22.37
CA ILE A 98 -3.37 -15.13 -21.10
C ILE A 98 -2.40 -15.40 -19.94
N ALA A 99 -1.48 -16.35 -20.09
CA ALA A 99 -0.46 -16.64 -19.09
C ALA A 99 0.36 -15.40 -18.74
N GLY A 100 0.78 -14.62 -19.75
CA GLY A 100 1.47 -13.34 -19.55
C GLY A 100 0.62 -12.29 -18.85
N LEU A 101 -0.67 -12.19 -19.18
CA LEU A 101 -1.59 -11.28 -18.49
C LEU A 101 -1.73 -11.63 -17.00
N MET A 102 -1.69 -12.93 -16.65
CA MET A 102 -1.73 -13.42 -15.27
C MET A 102 -0.42 -13.19 -14.49
N LEU A 103 0.64 -12.72 -15.12
CA LEU A 103 1.87 -12.34 -14.43
C LEU A 103 1.76 -10.94 -13.83
N TYR A 104 2.41 -10.77 -12.68
CA TYR A 104 2.71 -9.49 -12.07
C TYR A 104 4.21 -9.40 -11.82
N SER A 105 4.86 -8.36 -12.34
CA SER A 105 6.32 -8.32 -12.36
C SER A 105 6.95 -8.39 -10.96
N GLY A 106 8.19 -8.86 -10.90
CA GLY A 106 9.09 -8.53 -9.80
C GLY A 106 9.26 -7.01 -9.66
N HIS A 107 9.82 -6.59 -8.53
CA HIS A 107 10.05 -5.17 -8.22
C HIS A 107 10.97 -4.50 -9.25
N GLN A 108 10.50 -3.43 -9.90
CA GLN A 108 11.26 -2.68 -10.91
C GLN A 108 11.73 -1.32 -10.37
N ALA A 109 13.02 -1.01 -10.51
CA ALA A 109 13.52 0.35 -10.31
C ALA A 109 13.65 1.06 -11.67
N ILE A 110 13.36 2.36 -11.71
CA ILE A 110 13.41 3.20 -12.92
C ILE A 110 14.28 4.43 -12.63
N PRO A 111 15.51 4.51 -13.16
CA PRO A 111 16.22 3.46 -13.90
C PRO A 111 16.58 2.26 -13.01
N GLY A 112 16.83 1.12 -13.66
CA GLY A 112 17.18 -0.15 -13.02
C GLY A 112 18.61 -0.19 -12.48
N GLY A 113 19.05 0.82 -11.72
CA GLY A 113 20.38 0.88 -11.09
C GLY A 113 20.41 0.37 -9.65
N GLY A 114 21.59 -0.09 -9.19
CA GLY A 114 21.84 -0.45 -7.79
C GLY A 114 21.73 -1.95 -7.48
N TYR A 115 21.36 -2.29 -6.24
CA TYR A 115 21.16 -3.67 -5.79
C TYR A 115 20.04 -4.33 -6.60
N ARG A 116 20.30 -5.51 -7.19
CA ARG A 116 19.43 -6.17 -8.20
C ARG A 116 19.18 -5.33 -9.47
N GLY A 117 20.16 -4.51 -9.87
CA GLY A 117 20.07 -3.68 -11.07
C GLY A 117 19.83 -4.47 -12.37
N SER A 118 19.19 -3.80 -13.31
CA SER A 118 18.90 -4.28 -14.66
C SER A 118 20.01 -3.91 -15.65
N THR A 119 20.00 -4.57 -16.81
CA THR A 119 20.93 -4.27 -17.90
C THR A 119 20.27 -3.48 -19.02
N TYR A 120 21.09 -2.76 -19.78
CA TYR A 120 20.70 -1.92 -20.89
C TYR A 120 21.68 -2.14 -22.04
N GLY A 121 21.28 -2.94 -23.04
CA GLY A 121 22.21 -3.43 -24.07
C GLY A 121 23.32 -4.31 -23.49
N GLY A 122 23.01 -5.10 -22.46
CA GLY A 122 23.94 -6.00 -21.78
C GLY A 122 24.88 -5.32 -20.78
N LYS A 123 24.74 -4.01 -20.52
CA LYS A 123 25.55 -3.26 -19.56
C LYS A 123 24.74 -2.79 -18.35
N PRO A 124 25.33 -2.68 -17.14
CA PRO A 124 24.70 -1.99 -16.02
C PRO A 124 24.32 -0.55 -16.37
N TYR A 125 23.26 -0.01 -15.76
CA TYR A 125 22.76 1.34 -16.06
C TYR A 125 23.86 2.43 -16.08
N PRO A 126 24.75 2.57 -15.06
CA PRO A 126 25.79 3.61 -15.04
C PRO A 126 26.79 3.54 -16.20
N GLU A 127 26.93 2.36 -16.84
CA GLU A 127 27.86 2.12 -17.95
C GLU A 127 27.18 2.09 -19.32
N SER A 128 25.85 2.18 -19.34
CA SER A 128 25.04 1.99 -20.54
C SER A 128 24.96 3.24 -21.43
N GLY A 129 25.09 4.44 -20.83
CA GLY A 129 24.84 5.72 -21.49
C GLY A 129 23.38 5.89 -21.95
N LYS A 130 22.44 5.10 -21.42
CA LYS A 130 21.02 5.24 -21.68
C LYS A 130 20.40 6.30 -20.79
N GLU A 131 19.35 6.92 -21.32
CA GLU A 131 18.48 7.83 -20.57
C GLU A 131 17.80 7.10 -19.39
N PRO A 132 17.50 7.81 -18.27
CA PRO A 132 16.91 7.21 -17.08
C PRO A 132 15.52 6.58 -17.31
N TYR A 133 14.81 7.03 -18.34
CA TYR A 133 13.50 6.53 -18.73
C TYR A 133 13.54 5.44 -19.82
N ALA A 134 14.73 4.97 -20.21
CA ALA A 134 14.85 3.85 -21.14
C ALA A 134 14.33 2.55 -20.50
N LEU A 135 13.75 1.68 -21.32
CA LEU A 135 13.39 0.32 -20.89
C LEU A 135 14.66 -0.53 -20.76
N SER A 136 14.75 -1.30 -19.68
CA SER A 136 15.84 -2.25 -19.49
C SER A 136 15.67 -3.50 -20.36
N ASP A 137 16.74 -4.27 -20.56
CA ASP A 137 16.70 -5.52 -21.32
C ASP A 137 15.69 -6.52 -20.70
N GLN A 138 15.62 -6.56 -19.37
CA GLN A 138 14.68 -7.42 -18.64
C GLN A 138 13.23 -6.95 -18.80
N GLN A 139 13.00 -5.63 -18.80
CA GLN A 139 11.68 -5.05 -19.04
C GLN A 139 11.19 -5.33 -20.45
N ILE A 140 12.04 -5.10 -21.45
CA ILE A 140 11.72 -5.43 -22.85
C ILE A 140 11.36 -6.90 -22.96
N LYS A 141 12.18 -7.80 -22.40
CA LYS A 141 11.94 -9.24 -22.44
C LYS A 141 10.57 -9.62 -21.87
N PHE A 142 10.24 -9.22 -20.64
CA PHE A 142 8.98 -9.67 -20.06
C PHE A 142 7.76 -9.05 -20.76
N LEU A 143 7.89 -7.85 -21.33
CA LEU A 143 6.81 -7.19 -22.07
C LEU A 143 6.55 -7.86 -23.42
N THR A 144 7.61 -8.30 -24.12
CA THR A 144 7.51 -8.84 -25.48
C THR A 144 7.42 -10.36 -25.54
N GLU A 145 8.27 -11.08 -24.79
CA GLU A 145 8.36 -12.54 -24.85
C GLU A 145 7.36 -13.21 -23.89
N ASP A 146 7.24 -12.69 -22.67
CA ASP A 146 6.37 -13.26 -21.63
C ASP A 146 4.95 -12.65 -21.63
N ASN A 147 4.66 -11.69 -22.51
CA ASN A 147 3.36 -11.00 -22.60
C ASN A 147 2.88 -10.37 -21.27
N LEU A 148 3.80 -10.04 -20.36
CA LEU A 148 3.47 -9.44 -19.07
C LEU A 148 2.90 -8.03 -19.27
N ARG A 149 1.83 -7.71 -18.54
CA ARG A 149 1.20 -6.38 -18.59
C ARG A 149 1.13 -5.66 -17.25
N HIS A 150 1.31 -6.34 -16.13
CA HIS A 150 1.20 -5.72 -14.80
C HIS A 150 2.59 -5.46 -14.20
N VAL A 151 3.03 -4.21 -14.24
CA VAL A 151 4.40 -3.83 -13.85
C VAL A 151 4.40 -3.13 -12.50
N LEU A 152 5.09 -3.69 -11.51
CA LEU A 152 5.34 -3.05 -10.22
C LEU A 152 6.66 -2.29 -10.27
N TYR A 153 6.60 -0.97 -10.18
CA TYR A 153 7.81 -0.19 -9.96
C TYR A 153 7.89 0.36 -8.53
N THR A 154 9.07 0.25 -7.92
CA THR A 154 9.33 0.57 -6.51
C THR A 154 9.96 1.93 -6.35
N ARG A 155 10.88 2.29 -7.25
CA ARG A 155 11.57 3.58 -7.24
C ARG A 155 11.57 4.20 -8.63
N VAL A 156 11.27 5.49 -8.69
CA VAL A 156 11.41 6.33 -9.88
C VAL A 156 12.36 7.47 -9.55
N GLU A 157 13.18 7.90 -10.51
CA GLU A 157 14.13 9.00 -10.32
C GLU A 157 13.43 10.36 -10.19
N SER A 158 12.37 10.60 -10.97
CA SER A 158 11.56 11.81 -10.91
C SER A 158 10.18 11.61 -11.57
N PRO A 159 9.19 12.49 -11.34
CA PRO A 159 7.90 12.43 -12.03
C PRO A 159 8.03 12.45 -13.57
N ALA A 160 8.92 13.30 -14.11
CA ALA A 160 9.15 13.36 -15.55
C ALA A 160 9.76 12.07 -16.13
N VAL A 161 10.67 11.42 -15.38
CA VAL A 161 11.23 10.12 -15.77
C VAL A 161 10.16 9.03 -15.74
N ALA A 162 9.30 9.01 -14.73
CA ALA A 162 8.17 8.09 -14.66
C ALA A 162 7.24 8.25 -15.88
N ALA A 163 6.92 9.50 -16.24
CA ALA A 163 6.07 9.79 -17.39
C ALA A 163 6.64 9.30 -18.72
N ARG A 164 7.91 9.62 -18.99
CA ARG A 164 8.59 9.18 -20.22
C ARG A 164 8.77 7.67 -20.26
N TRP A 165 9.09 7.04 -19.12
CA TRP A 165 9.21 5.59 -19.04
C TRP A 165 7.86 4.91 -19.32
N ASN A 166 6.76 5.40 -18.73
CA ASN A 166 5.41 4.91 -19.03
C ASN A 166 5.15 5.00 -20.54
N ASN A 167 5.35 6.17 -21.15
CA ASN A 167 5.09 6.36 -22.58
C ASN A 167 5.91 5.41 -23.46
N ASN A 168 7.17 5.14 -23.10
CA ASN A 168 8.02 4.15 -23.80
C ASN A 168 7.50 2.72 -23.64
N ALA A 169 7.08 2.33 -22.44
CA ALA A 169 6.49 1.01 -22.19
C ALA A 169 5.19 0.84 -22.98
N GLN A 170 4.31 1.85 -22.97
CA GLN A 170 3.05 1.83 -23.70
C GLN A 170 3.26 1.77 -25.21
N ALA A 171 4.18 2.58 -25.76
CA ALA A 171 4.50 2.53 -27.19
C ALA A 171 5.01 1.14 -27.63
N LEU A 172 5.82 0.48 -26.79
CA LEU A 172 6.30 -0.87 -27.06
C LEU A 172 5.15 -1.89 -27.08
N VAL A 173 4.29 -1.91 -26.06
CA VAL A 173 3.22 -2.91 -25.96
C VAL A 173 2.03 -2.65 -26.89
N GLU A 174 1.78 -1.38 -27.24
CA GLU A 174 0.77 -1.00 -28.23
C GLU A 174 1.11 -1.55 -29.61
N GLY A 175 2.40 -1.65 -29.96
CA GLY A 175 2.85 -2.15 -31.26
C GLY A 175 2.95 -3.67 -31.41
N ILE A 176 2.53 -4.46 -30.41
CA ILE A 176 2.66 -5.93 -30.43
C ILE A 176 1.35 -6.64 -30.12
N GLY A 177 1.12 -7.77 -30.80
CA GLY A 177 0.01 -8.67 -30.52
C GLY A 177 -1.36 -8.00 -30.67
N LEU A 178 -2.11 -7.90 -29.57
CA LEU A 178 -3.45 -7.33 -29.51
C LEU A 178 -3.46 -5.90 -28.92
N GLY A 179 -2.28 -5.25 -28.87
CA GLY A 179 -2.13 -3.88 -28.36
C GLY A 179 -2.57 -3.69 -26.91
N ILE A 180 -2.48 -4.73 -26.07
CA ILE A 180 -2.90 -4.68 -24.66
C ILE A 180 -1.94 -3.75 -23.89
N PRO A 181 -2.44 -2.65 -23.28
CA PRO A 181 -1.61 -1.70 -22.54
C PRO A 181 -0.92 -2.31 -21.33
N ALA A 182 0.18 -1.70 -20.91
CA ALA A 182 0.78 -1.98 -19.61
C ALA A 182 -0.06 -1.31 -18.51
N ASN A 183 -0.31 -2.05 -17.43
CA ASN A 183 -0.91 -1.55 -16.20
C ASN A 183 0.20 -1.44 -15.15
N ASN A 184 0.69 -0.22 -14.94
CA ASN A 184 1.75 0.03 -13.97
C ASN A 184 1.18 0.26 -12.59
N SER A 185 2.00 -0.06 -11.58
CA SER A 185 1.55 -0.12 -10.20
C SER A 185 2.63 0.23 -9.20
N SER A 186 2.18 0.49 -7.97
CA SER A 186 3.06 0.81 -6.86
C SER A 186 2.49 0.39 -5.52
N ASP A 187 3.38 0.03 -4.60
CA ASP A 187 3.16 0.14 -3.16
C ASP A 187 2.94 1.62 -2.74
N PRO A 188 2.42 1.90 -1.52
CA PRO A 188 2.18 3.26 -1.05
C PRO A 188 3.38 4.20 -1.19
N ARG A 189 3.17 5.43 -1.71
CA ARG A 189 4.23 6.43 -1.98
C ARG A 189 4.15 7.73 -1.18
N HIS A 190 3.04 7.97 -0.49
CA HIS A 190 2.70 9.29 0.05
C HIS A 190 3.17 9.53 1.49
N GLN A 191 3.93 8.61 2.10
CA GLN A 191 4.37 8.78 3.49
C GLN A 191 5.38 9.94 3.62
N ALA A 192 5.21 10.75 4.66
CA ALA A 192 6.16 11.78 5.07
C ALA A 192 7.41 11.16 5.71
N GLU A 193 8.57 11.81 5.55
CA GLU A 193 9.80 11.47 6.30
C GLU A 193 10.14 12.55 7.33
N ASN A 194 10.82 12.17 8.43
CA ASN A 194 11.16 13.07 9.53
C ASN A 194 11.98 14.30 9.12
N ASN A 195 12.75 14.22 8.03
CA ASN A 195 13.64 15.29 7.57
C ASN A 195 13.01 16.20 6.51
N ASP A 196 11.76 15.94 6.09
CA ASP A 196 11.06 16.80 5.12
C ASP A 196 10.58 18.08 5.82
N GLU A 197 10.74 19.25 5.19
CA GLU A 197 10.18 20.54 5.67
C GLU A 197 9.07 21.00 4.72
N PHE A 198 7.92 21.42 5.26
CA PHE A 198 6.82 21.97 4.47
C PHE A 198 6.94 23.49 4.36
N ASN A 199 6.83 24.00 3.13
CA ASN A 199 6.78 25.44 2.87
C ASN A 199 5.53 25.76 2.05
N ILE A 200 4.70 26.67 2.57
CA ILE A 200 3.45 27.09 1.93
C ILE A 200 3.76 27.62 0.53
N GLY A 201 3.20 26.97 -0.50
CA GLY A 201 3.42 27.34 -1.91
C GLY A 201 4.60 26.63 -2.60
N ALA A 202 5.38 25.80 -1.91
CA ALA A 202 6.40 24.95 -2.52
C ALA A 202 5.76 23.64 -3.02
N GLY A 203 6.13 23.21 -4.23
CA GLY A 203 5.84 21.85 -4.69
C GLY A 203 6.83 20.82 -4.13
N GLY A 204 6.60 19.54 -4.41
CA GLY A 204 7.48 18.42 -4.02
C GLY A 204 7.48 17.27 -5.04
N ASP A 205 8.20 16.19 -4.72
CA ASP A 205 8.29 15.02 -5.62
C ASP A 205 7.05 14.09 -5.56
N ILE A 206 6.23 14.23 -4.50
CA ILE A 206 4.88 13.67 -4.29
C ILE A 206 4.31 14.26 -2.98
N SER A 207 2.98 14.32 -2.82
CA SER A 207 2.38 14.81 -1.56
C SER A 207 2.74 13.95 -0.33
N ARG A 208 2.91 14.60 0.83
CA ARG A 208 3.41 13.98 2.08
C ARG A 208 2.34 13.92 3.15
N TRP A 209 1.97 12.72 3.55
CA TRP A 209 0.89 12.38 4.46
C TRP A 209 1.43 11.56 5.63
N PRO A 210 0.72 11.53 6.79
CA PRO A 210 1.06 10.59 7.84
C PRO A 210 0.89 9.14 7.35
N ASN A 211 1.45 8.17 8.07
CA ASN A 211 1.21 6.77 7.74
C ASN A 211 -0.28 6.40 7.92
N ALA A 212 -0.66 5.17 7.54
CA ALA A 212 -2.07 4.74 7.60
C ALA A 212 -2.68 4.86 9.00
N LEU A 213 -1.93 4.50 10.06
CA LEU A 213 -2.36 4.74 11.43
C LEU A 213 -2.50 6.22 11.76
N GLY A 214 -1.61 7.08 11.26
CA GLY A 214 -1.69 8.51 11.52
C GLY A 214 -2.89 9.17 10.87
N VAL A 215 -3.25 8.80 9.63
CA VAL A 215 -4.55 9.23 9.06
C VAL A 215 -5.69 8.67 9.91
N THR A 216 -5.59 7.43 10.38
CA THR A 216 -6.60 6.79 11.24
C THR A 216 -6.74 7.50 12.59
N ALA A 217 -5.67 8.05 13.16
CA ALA A 217 -5.68 8.80 14.41
C ALA A 217 -6.53 10.08 14.33
N SER A 218 -6.90 10.54 13.13
CA SER A 218 -7.89 11.61 12.96
C SER A 218 -9.33 11.17 13.27
N PHE A 219 -9.61 9.86 13.23
CA PHE A 219 -10.95 9.24 13.30
C PHE A 219 -11.92 9.78 12.24
N ASP A 220 -11.39 10.23 11.10
CA ASP A 220 -12.13 10.90 10.04
C ASP A 220 -12.00 10.15 8.70
N PRO A 221 -12.99 9.33 8.33
CA PRO A 221 -13.04 8.70 7.01
C PRO A 221 -13.10 9.70 5.85
N ASP A 222 -13.61 10.92 6.03
CA ASP A 222 -13.65 11.91 4.95
C ASP A 222 -12.24 12.44 4.64
N LEU A 223 -11.36 12.54 5.65
CA LEU A 223 -9.94 12.82 5.45
C LEU A 223 -9.24 11.69 4.68
N MET A 224 -9.61 10.42 4.95
CA MET A 224 -9.08 9.28 4.21
C MET A 224 -9.56 9.27 2.74
N LEU A 225 -10.80 9.70 2.49
CA LEU A 225 -11.34 9.88 1.15
C LEU A 225 -10.57 10.97 0.39
N GLU A 226 -10.36 12.14 1.00
CA GLU A 226 -9.57 13.24 0.43
C GLU A 226 -8.14 12.78 0.09
N PHE A 227 -7.50 12.03 0.99
CA PHE A 227 -6.21 11.40 0.71
C PHE A 227 -6.27 10.53 -0.54
N GLY A 228 -7.27 9.64 -0.64
CA GLY A 228 -7.44 8.75 -1.79
C GLY A 228 -7.59 9.49 -3.11
N GLU A 229 -8.40 10.55 -3.15
CA GLU A 229 -8.64 11.36 -4.36
C GLU A 229 -7.38 12.08 -4.86
N ILE A 230 -6.62 12.66 -3.92
CA ILE A 230 -5.33 13.32 -4.20
C ILE A 230 -4.31 12.29 -4.68
N ALA A 231 -4.16 11.20 -3.92
CA ALA A 231 -3.22 10.13 -4.22
C ALA A 231 -3.49 9.48 -5.59
N SER A 232 -4.76 9.27 -5.93
CA SER A 232 -5.16 8.76 -7.24
C SER A 232 -4.73 9.70 -8.36
N SER A 233 -4.96 11.00 -8.19
CA SER A 233 -4.57 12.02 -9.18
C SER A 233 -3.05 12.04 -9.43
N GLU A 234 -2.24 11.97 -8.36
CA GLU A 234 -0.78 11.89 -8.49
C GLU A 234 -0.33 10.56 -9.12
N TYR A 235 -0.97 9.44 -8.75
CA TYR A 235 -0.67 8.12 -9.31
C TYR A 235 -0.92 8.09 -10.82
N ARG A 236 -2.08 8.58 -11.29
CA ARG A 236 -2.37 8.66 -12.72
C ARG A 236 -1.38 9.57 -13.45
N ALA A 237 -0.97 10.68 -12.85
CA ALA A 237 0.07 11.54 -13.40
C ALA A 237 1.42 10.84 -13.53
N LEU A 238 1.74 9.87 -12.67
CA LEU A 238 2.95 9.03 -12.77
C LEU A 238 2.80 7.83 -13.72
N GLY A 239 1.62 7.61 -14.32
CA GLY A 239 1.35 6.44 -15.16
C GLY A 239 0.96 5.19 -14.37
N ILE A 240 0.66 5.32 -13.08
CA ILE A 240 0.17 4.25 -12.20
C ILE A 240 -1.32 4.07 -12.45
N ALA A 241 -1.78 2.84 -12.64
CA ALA A 241 -3.20 2.49 -12.78
C ALA A 241 -3.68 1.49 -11.71
N THR A 242 -2.77 0.97 -10.89
CA THR A 242 -3.10 0.05 -9.79
C THR A 242 -2.29 0.40 -8.53
N ALA A 243 -2.95 0.52 -7.40
CA ALA A 243 -2.34 0.67 -6.09
C ALA A 243 -2.37 -0.68 -5.36
N LEU A 244 -1.21 -1.15 -4.88
CA LEU A 244 -1.09 -2.37 -4.07
C LEU A 244 -1.47 -2.09 -2.61
N SER A 245 -2.64 -1.47 -2.42
CA SER A 245 -3.13 -0.91 -1.17
C SER A 245 -4.64 -0.64 -1.29
N PRO A 246 -5.35 -0.50 -0.16
CA PRO A 246 -4.87 -0.43 1.23
C PRO A 246 -4.61 -1.80 1.89
N GLN A 247 -3.81 -1.78 2.97
CA GLN A 247 -3.73 -2.88 3.91
C GLN A 247 -4.87 -2.74 4.92
N VAL A 248 -5.93 -3.52 4.75
CA VAL A 248 -7.18 -3.46 5.54
C VAL A 248 -7.23 -4.50 6.66
N ASP A 249 -6.13 -5.20 6.89
CA ASP A 249 -5.99 -6.14 8.01
C ASP A 249 -6.34 -5.45 9.34
N LEU A 250 -7.07 -6.13 10.23
CA LEU A 250 -7.18 -5.69 11.62
C LEU A 250 -5.89 -6.03 12.35
N ALA A 251 -5.25 -5.03 12.93
CA ALA A 251 -4.01 -5.20 13.68
C ALA A 251 -4.28 -5.61 15.14
N THR A 252 -4.82 -6.82 15.33
CA THR A 252 -5.21 -7.33 16.66
C THR A 252 -4.02 -7.74 17.52
N ASP A 253 -2.99 -8.40 16.96
CA ASP A 253 -1.76 -8.67 17.71
C ASP A 253 -0.84 -7.42 17.71
N PRO A 254 -0.60 -6.78 18.88
CA PRO A 254 0.20 -5.55 18.98
C PRO A 254 1.68 -5.75 18.63
N ARG A 255 2.17 -7.00 18.63
CA ARG A 255 3.56 -7.35 18.28
C ARG A 255 3.77 -7.45 16.78
N TRP A 256 2.70 -7.44 15.99
CA TRP A 256 2.79 -7.69 14.57
C TRP A 256 3.62 -6.61 13.84
N TYR A 257 4.63 -7.04 13.09
CA TYR A 257 5.57 -6.12 12.42
C TYR A 257 4.90 -5.14 11.44
N ARG A 258 3.73 -5.49 10.90
CA ARG A 258 3.03 -4.67 9.89
C ARG A 258 1.86 -3.86 10.46
N PHE A 259 1.80 -3.72 11.79
CA PHE A 259 0.74 -3.01 12.52
C PHE A 259 0.53 -1.59 11.96
N ASN A 260 1.61 -0.83 11.75
CA ASN A 260 1.57 0.56 11.26
C ASN A 260 1.01 0.76 9.84
N GLY A 261 0.96 -0.31 9.03
CA GLY A 261 0.41 -0.27 7.68
C GLY A 261 -1.12 -0.34 7.64
N THR A 262 -1.76 -0.65 8.77
CA THR A 262 -3.21 -0.88 8.89
C THR A 262 -3.99 0.38 9.29
N PHE A 263 -5.30 0.21 9.44
CA PHE A 263 -6.19 1.18 10.08
C PHE A 263 -6.47 0.85 11.57
N GLY A 264 -5.56 0.11 12.22
CA GLY A 264 -5.67 -0.27 13.63
C GLY A 264 -6.51 -1.52 13.89
N PRO A 265 -6.72 -1.87 15.17
CA PRO A 265 -7.49 -3.05 15.59
C PRO A 265 -9.01 -2.88 15.56
N ASP A 266 -9.55 -1.66 15.66
CA ASP A 266 -11.01 -1.49 15.78
C ASP A 266 -11.75 -1.85 14.48
N PRO A 267 -12.68 -2.84 14.49
CA PRO A 267 -13.35 -3.29 13.28
C PRO A 267 -14.20 -2.20 12.61
N ALA A 268 -14.83 -1.30 13.37
CA ALA A 268 -15.74 -0.30 12.82
C ALA A 268 -14.97 0.82 12.11
N LEU A 269 -13.97 1.40 12.78
CA LEU A 269 -13.10 2.43 12.24
C LEU A 269 -12.31 1.91 11.03
N ALA A 270 -11.70 0.72 11.13
CA ALA A 270 -10.97 0.13 10.03
C ALA A 270 -11.86 -0.14 8.80
N THR A 271 -13.12 -0.53 9.01
CA THR A 271 -14.11 -0.72 7.93
C THR A 271 -14.43 0.60 7.22
N ASP A 272 -14.65 1.67 7.97
CA ASP A 272 -14.97 2.98 7.39
C ASP A 272 -13.76 3.61 6.68
N MET A 273 -12.56 3.46 7.23
CA MET A 273 -11.30 3.88 6.61
C MET A 273 -11.00 3.09 5.32
N ALA A 274 -11.20 1.76 5.33
CA ALA A 274 -11.04 0.92 4.15
C ALA A 274 -11.97 1.33 3.01
N ARG A 275 -13.25 1.60 3.32
CA ARG A 275 -14.23 2.10 2.33
C ARG A 275 -13.78 3.41 1.72
N ALA A 276 -13.44 4.39 2.57
CA ALA A 276 -13.04 5.73 2.14
C ALA A 276 -11.79 5.72 1.26
N TYR A 277 -10.77 4.94 1.65
CA TYR A 277 -9.55 4.78 0.85
C TYR A 277 -9.87 4.24 -0.55
N VAL A 278 -10.63 3.14 -0.62
CA VAL A 278 -10.92 2.48 -1.90
C VAL A 278 -11.80 3.38 -2.78
N ASP A 279 -12.78 4.08 -2.20
CA ASP A 279 -13.59 5.06 -2.91
C ASP A 279 -12.73 6.18 -3.52
N GLY A 280 -11.82 6.77 -2.73
CA GLY A 280 -10.96 7.87 -3.20
C GLY A 280 -10.00 7.46 -4.32
N PHE A 281 -9.47 6.24 -4.27
CA PHE A 281 -8.60 5.71 -5.35
C PHE A 281 -9.39 5.33 -6.61
N GLN A 282 -10.53 4.66 -6.47
CA GLN A 282 -11.20 4.06 -7.62
C GLN A 282 -12.24 4.96 -8.28
N THR A 283 -12.90 5.83 -7.53
CA THR A 283 -14.05 6.59 -8.04
C THR A 283 -13.60 7.95 -8.56
N THR A 284 -13.68 8.14 -9.88
CA THR A 284 -13.48 9.46 -10.49
C THR A 284 -14.72 10.31 -10.20
N ALA A 285 -14.54 11.40 -9.43
CA ALA A 285 -15.63 12.25 -8.97
C ALA A 285 -16.55 12.77 -10.09
N SER A 286 -15.97 13.16 -11.24
CA SER A 286 -16.75 13.69 -12.39
C SER A 286 -17.60 12.64 -13.11
N ALA A 287 -17.23 11.37 -13.01
CA ALA A 287 -17.95 10.25 -13.59
C ALA A 287 -18.89 9.57 -12.58
N ASN A 288 -18.71 9.83 -11.28
CA ASN A 288 -19.30 9.06 -10.19
C ASN A 288 -19.14 7.54 -10.43
N GLY A 289 -17.93 7.13 -10.78
CA GLY A 289 -17.60 5.76 -11.20
C GLY A 289 -16.19 5.68 -11.77
N TRP A 290 -15.96 4.70 -12.63
CA TRP A 290 -14.69 4.54 -13.33
C TRP A 290 -14.38 5.71 -14.28
N GLY A 291 -13.13 6.16 -14.32
CA GLY A 291 -12.67 7.25 -15.18
C GLY A 291 -11.15 7.34 -15.29
N ASN A 292 -10.65 8.36 -16.00
CA ASN A 292 -9.21 8.53 -16.26
C ASN A 292 -8.38 8.88 -15.02
N GLN A 293 -9.03 9.36 -13.94
CA GLN A 293 -8.42 9.61 -12.64
C GLN A 293 -8.49 8.40 -11.71
N SER A 294 -9.15 7.30 -12.11
CA SER A 294 -9.30 6.11 -11.29
C SER A 294 -8.04 5.25 -11.27
N VAL A 295 -7.68 4.79 -10.09
CA VAL A 295 -6.64 3.79 -9.85
C VAL A 295 -7.29 2.56 -9.23
N ASN A 296 -7.03 1.37 -9.78
CA ASN A 296 -7.48 0.11 -9.21
C ASN A 296 -6.90 -0.07 -7.80
N ALA A 297 -7.75 -0.24 -6.77
CA ALA A 297 -7.28 -0.57 -5.42
C ALA A 297 -7.21 -2.09 -5.24
N MET A 298 -6.08 -2.57 -4.70
CA MET A 298 -5.87 -3.96 -4.31
C MET A 298 -5.85 -4.07 -2.79
N VAL A 299 -6.99 -4.47 -2.22
CA VAL A 299 -7.12 -4.59 -0.76
C VAL A 299 -6.41 -5.84 -0.26
N LYS A 300 -5.75 -5.73 0.89
CA LYS A 300 -4.90 -6.80 1.39
C LYS A 300 -4.88 -6.88 2.93
N HIS A 301 -4.67 -8.04 3.55
CA HIS A 301 -4.39 -9.33 2.92
C HIS A 301 -5.46 -10.35 3.33
N TRP A 302 -6.29 -10.82 2.39
CA TRP A 302 -7.41 -11.72 2.69
C TRP A 302 -6.96 -13.04 3.36
N PRO A 303 -7.64 -13.52 4.41
CA PRO A 303 -8.84 -12.97 5.07
C PRO A 303 -8.54 -12.10 6.32
N GLY A 304 -7.32 -11.56 6.44
CA GLY A 304 -6.83 -10.79 7.57
C GLY A 304 -5.45 -11.32 8.03
N GLY A 305 -4.49 -10.41 8.22
CA GLY A 305 -3.11 -10.75 8.57
C GLY A 305 -2.68 -10.54 10.02
N GLY A 306 -3.43 -9.76 10.82
CA GLY A 306 -3.01 -9.38 12.18
C GLY A 306 -3.05 -10.49 13.23
N THR A 307 -3.46 -11.71 12.85
CA THR A 307 -3.62 -12.89 13.71
C THR A 307 -2.42 -13.82 13.73
N GLY A 308 -1.27 -13.38 13.17
CA GLY A 308 -0.04 -14.16 13.15
C GLY A 308 0.36 -14.61 14.55
N GLU A 309 0.63 -15.91 14.74
CA GLU A 309 0.92 -16.46 16.07
C GLU A 309 2.14 -15.80 16.70
N ALA A 310 1.90 -15.13 17.84
CA ALA A 310 2.87 -14.30 18.56
C ALA A 310 3.41 -13.08 17.78
N GLY A 311 2.62 -12.52 16.86
CA GLY A 311 2.96 -11.32 16.08
C GLY A 311 4.03 -11.54 15.00
N ARG A 312 4.39 -12.79 14.70
CA ARG A 312 5.45 -13.11 13.73
C ARG A 312 4.96 -12.94 12.30
N ASP A 313 5.77 -12.32 11.45
CA ASP A 313 5.38 -11.97 10.09
C ASP A 313 5.53 -13.14 9.09
N ALA A 314 4.49 -13.33 8.27
CA ALA A 314 4.37 -14.49 7.38
C ALA A 314 5.19 -14.41 6.08
N HIS A 315 5.97 -13.34 5.87
CA HIS A 315 7.02 -13.37 4.83
C HIS A 315 8.15 -14.37 5.15
N TYR A 316 8.16 -14.90 6.38
CA TYR A 316 9.11 -15.88 6.88
C TYR A 316 8.43 -17.17 7.28
N GLY A 317 9.17 -18.28 7.18
CA GLY A 317 8.68 -19.59 7.64
C GLY A 317 8.34 -19.59 9.13
N PHE A 318 9.09 -18.83 9.95
CA PHE A 318 8.81 -18.72 11.38
C PHE A 318 7.55 -17.92 11.70
N GLY A 319 6.89 -17.28 10.72
CA GLY A 319 5.65 -16.53 10.90
C GLY A 319 4.47 -17.08 10.10
N LYS A 320 4.61 -18.27 9.49
CA LYS A 320 3.65 -18.78 8.49
C LYS A 320 2.24 -19.11 9.00
N PHE A 321 1.93 -18.97 10.28
CA PHE A 321 0.65 -19.38 10.85
C PHE A 321 -0.14 -18.22 11.46
N ALA A 322 -1.38 -18.08 11.03
CA ALA A 322 -2.43 -17.31 11.67
C ALA A 322 -3.24 -18.21 12.63
N VAL A 323 -3.64 -17.69 13.79
CA VAL A 323 -4.36 -18.42 14.85
C VAL A 323 -5.56 -17.63 15.36
N PHE A 324 -6.60 -18.34 15.82
CA PHE A 324 -7.89 -17.74 16.20
C PHE A 324 -8.37 -18.21 17.58
N PRO A 325 -7.61 -17.97 18.66
CA PRO A 325 -7.99 -18.40 20.01
C PRO A 325 -9.30 -17.76 20.53
N GLY A 326 -9.67 -16.58 20.04
CA GLY A 326 -10.93 -15.90 20.33
C GLY A 326 -12.11 -16.31 19.44
N ASN A 327 -11.88 -17.13 18.40
CA ASN A 327 -12.87 -17.49 17.39
C ASN A 327 -13.51 -16.26 16.72
N ASN A 328 -12.68 -15.26 16.39
CA ASN A 328 -13.10 -13.93 15.99
C ASN A 328 -12.81 -13.57 14.52
N LEU A 329 -12.74 -14.58 13.64
CA LEU A 329 -12.54 -14.38 12.19
C LEU A 329 -13.51 -13.34 11.60
N GLN A 330 -14.75 -13.30 12.06
CA GLN A 330 -15.78 -12.42 11.48
C GLN A 330 -15.43 -10.93 11.58
N ASP A 331 -14.74 -10.50 12.64
CA ASP A 331 -14.29 -9.11 12.73
C ASP A 331 -13.20 -8.80 11.69
N HIS A 332 -12.25 -9.71 11.49
CA HIS A 332 -11.19 -9.59 10.47
C HIS A 332 -11.72 -9.48 9.04
N LEU A 333 -12.91 -10.04 8.79
CA LEU A 333 -13.56 -9.96 7.48
C LEU A 333 -14.25 -8.61 7.24
N LYS A 334 -14.67 -7.87 8.28
CA LYS A 334 -15.48 -6.64 8.13
C LYS A 334 -14.81 -5.57 7.25
N PRO A 335 -13.52 -5.23 7.41
CA PRO A 335 -12.88 -4.24 6.55
C PRO A 335 -12.91 -4.61 5.06
N PHE A 336 -12.91 -5.91 4.75
CA PHE A 336 -13.10 -6.40 3.39
C PHE A 336 -14.57 -6.33 2.96
N VAL A 337 -15.44 -7.06 3.66
CA VAL A 337 -16.80 -7.40 3.16
C VAL A 337 -17.84 -6.31 3.45
N GLU A 338 -17.57 -5.45 4.42
CA GLU A 338 -18.43 -4.30 4.76
C GLU A 338 -17.80 -2.97 4.35
N GLY A 339 -16.48 -2.90 4.21
CA GLY A 339 -15.74 -1.71 3.77
C GLY A 339 -15.41 -1.77 2.29
N ALA A 340 -14.29 -2.42 1.96
CA ALA A 340 -13.73 -2.48 0.61
C ALA A 340 -14.68 -3.01 -0.47
N PHE A 341 -15.59 -3.94 -0.16
CA PHE A 341 -16.54 -4.53 -1.12
C PHE A 341 -17.91 -3.84 -1.14
N LYS A 342 -18.09 -2.79 -0.33
CA LYS A 342 -19.33 -2.00 -0.25
C LYS A 342 -18.99 -0.52 -0.24
N LEU A 343 -18.63 -0.04 -1.42
CA LEU A 343 -18.27 1.35 -1.67
C LEU A 343 -19.49 2.26 -1.79
N ASN A 344 -19.30 3.54 -1.48
CA ASN A 344 -20.33 4.56 -1.68
C ASN A 344 -20.32 5.10 -3.11
N GLY A 345 -19.16 5.13 -3.77
CA GLY A 345 -18.99 5.55 -5.15
C GLY A 345 -19.52 4.52 -6.15
N GLY A 346 -19.71 4.95 -7.41
CA GLY A 346 -20.26 4.10 -8.47
C GLY A 346 -19.38 2.94 -8.94
N THR A 347 -18.19 2.75 -8.35
CA THR A 347 -17.34 1.57 -8.60
C THR A 347 -17.74 0.35 -7.77
N GLY A 348 -18.47 0.54 -6.66
CA GLY A 348 -19.18 -0.49 -5.90
C GLY A 348 -18.33 -1.43 -5.03
N SER A 349 -17.16 -1.85 -5.50
CA SER A 349 -16.24 -2.76 -4.79
C SER A 349 -14.79 -2.49 -5.18
N ALA A 350 -13.84 -2.81 -4.29
CA ALA A 350 -12.43 -2.95 -4.63
C ALA A 350 -12.25 -3.86 -5.86
N SER A 351 -11.38 -3.43 -6.77
CA SER A 351 -11.13 -4.10 -8.05
C SER A 351 -10.20 -5.30 -7.95
N ALA A 352 -9.38 -5.35 -6.90
CA ALA A 352 -8.45 -6.44 -6.64
C ALA A 352 -8.36 -6.77 -5.14
N VAL A 353 -8.05 -8.04 -4.85
CA VAL A 353 -7.79 -8.57 -3.51
C VAL A 353 -6.51 -9.37 -3.55
N MET A 354 -5.68 -9.22 -2.53
CA MET A 354 -4.49 -10.03 -2.32
C MET A 354 -4.67 -10.95 -1.11
N PRO A 355 -4.62 -12.29 -1.24
CA PRO A 355 -4.59 -13.20 -0.10
C PRO A 355 -3.26 -13.12 0.65
N TYR A 356 -3.30 -13.29 1.97
CA TYR A 356 -2.08 -13.29 2.79
C TYR A 356 -1.28 -14.58 2.65
N TYR A 357 0.00 -14.53 3.04
CA TYR A 357 0.88 -15.70 3.02
C TYR A 357 0.45 -16.79 4.00
N THR A 358 -0.11 -16.39 5.14
CA THR A 358 -0.38 -17.26 6.29
C THR A 358 -1.19 -18.51 5.94
N ILE A 359 -0.91 -19.58 6.66
CA ILE A 359 -1.80 -20.70 6.90
C ILE A 359 -2.77 -20.29 8.01
N SER A 360 -4.06 -20.19 7.70
CA SER A 360 -5.11 -19.92 8.70
C SER A 360 -5.48 -21.20 9.44
N THR A 361 -4.80 -21.44 10.57
CA THR A 361 -4.71 -22.75 11.21
C THR A 361 -6.08 -23.30 11.63
N GLY A 362 -6.44 -24.49 11.13
CA GLY A 362 -7.60 -25.24 11.59
C GLY A 362 -8.96 -24.68 11.20
N LEU A 363 -8.98 -23.66 10.34
CA LEU A 363 -10.22 -23.02 9.87
C LEU A 363 -10.79 -23.65 8.59
N ASP A 364 -9.96 -24.34 7.80
CA ASP A 364 -10.43 -25.06 6.61
C ASP A 364 -11.21 -26.32 7.03
N PRO A 365 -12.51 -26.46 6.68
CA PRO A 365 -13.33 -27.61 7.09
C PRO A 365 -12.84 -28.95 6.53
N SER A 366 -12.04 -28.95 5.46
CA SER A 366 -11.42 -30.16 4.91
C SER A 366 -10.27 -30.69 5.79
N GLY A 367 -9.77 -29.87 6.72
CA GLY A 367 -8.59 -30.14 7.53
C GLY A 367 -7.27 -29.78 6.84
N GLU A 368 -7.32 -29.14 5.67
CA GLU A 368 -6.14 -28.70 4.95
C GLU A 368 -5.52 -27.42 5.55
N ASN A 369 -4.20 -27.43 5.77
CA ASN A 369 -3.46 -26.29 6.32
C ASN A 369 -2.40 -25.84 5.31
N VAL A 370 -2.82 -24.99 4.37
CA VAL A 370 -1.95 -24.36 3.36
C VAL A 370 -2.11 -22.85 3.37
N GLY A 371 -1.14 -22.13 2.80
CA GLY A 371 -1.20 -20.68 2.68
C GLY A 371 -2.49 -20.24 1.99
N ASN A 372 -3.04 -19.09 2.38
CA ASN A 372 -4.42 -18.71 1.99
C ASN A 372 -4.62 -18.64 0.46
N ALA A 373 -3.61 -18.29 -0.32
CA ALA A 373 -3.68 -18.30 -1.79
C ALA A 373 -3.78 -19.70 -2.43
N PHE A 374 -3.40 -20.75 -1.69
CA PHE A 374 -3.46 -22.15 -2.11
C PHE A 374 -4.72 -22.88 -1.61
N SER A 375 -5.49 -22.27 -0.70
CA SER A 375 -6.68 -22.88 -0.10
C SER A 375 -7.91 -22.59 -0.95
N SER A 376 -8.57 -23.66 -1.42
CA SER A 376 -9.84 -23.53 -2.13
C SER A 376 -10.96 -23.04 -1.21
N TYR A 377 -10.92 -23.37 0.09
CA TYR A 377 -11.91 -22.88 1.06
C TYR A 377 -11.87 -21.34 1.17
N PHE A 378 -10.71 -20.76 1.44
CA PHE A 378 -10.59 -19.30 1.62
C PHE A 378 -10.82 -18.51 0.35
N ILE A 379 -10.42 -19.05 -0.81
CA ILE A 379 -10.53 -18.36 -2.10
C ILE A 379 -11.87 -18.67 -2.77
N ASN A 380 -12.14 -19.93 -3.09
CA ASN A 380 -13.33 -20.31 -3.84
C ASN A 380 -14.59 -20.31 -2.97
N ASP A 381 -14.59 -21.01 -1.84
CA ASP A 381 -15.83 -21.22 -1.09
C ASP A 381 -16.24 -19.95 -0.34
N MET A 382 -15.28 -19.27 0.30
CA MET A 382 -15.53 -18.07 1.10
C MET A 382 -15.54 -16.80 0.25
N LEU A 383 -14.41 -16.43 -0.37
CA LEU A 383 -14.30 -15.14 -1.08
C LEU A 383 -15.17 -15.10 -2.35
N ARG A 384 -15.07 -16.10 -3.23
CA ARG A 384 -15.89 -16.17 -4.46
C ARG A 384 -17.32 -16.61 -4.20
N GLY A 385 -17.51 -17.62 -3.36
CA GLY A 385 -18.79 -18.27 -3.10
C GLY A 385 -19.68 -17.48 -2.16
N GLU A 386 -19.33 -17.46 -0.87
CA GLU A 386 -20.12 -16.82 0.19
C GLU A 386 -20.22 -15.30 0.01
N TYR A 387 -19.09 -14.63 -0.24
CA TYR A 387 -19.04 -13.17 -0.35
C TYR A 387 -19.21 -12.64 -1.78
N GLY A 388 -19.27 -13.52 -2.79
CA GLY A 388 -19.60 -13.14 -4.16
C GLY A 388 -18.60 -12.22 -4.85
N TYR A 389 -17.33 -12.20 -4.42
CA TYR A 389 -16.33 -11.30 -4.96
C TYR A 389 -15.95 -11.68 -6.41
N ASP A 390 -16.15 -10.77 -7.38
CA ASP A 390 -15.84 -11.00 -8.81
C ASP A 390 -14.64 -10.18 -9.34
N GLY A 391 -13.96 -9.42 -8.48
CA GLY A 391 -12.74 -8.70 -8.87
C GLY A 391 -11.53 -9.62 -9.06
N VAL A 392 -10.36 -9.04 -9.31
CA VAL A 392 -9.10 -9.79 -9.45
C VAL A 392 -8.68 -10.36 -8.11
N ILE A 393 -8.20 -11.61 -8.09
CA ILE A 393 -7.45 -12.17 -6.96
C ILE A 393 -6.00 -12.38 -7.39
N CYS A 394 -5.09 -11.61 -6.80
CA CYS A 394 -3.65 -11.68 -7.06
C CYS A 394 -2.93 -12.28 -5.86
N THR A 395 -2.06 -13.28 -6.05
CA THR A 395 -1.22 -13.73 -4.93
C THR A 395 -0.31 -12.59 -4.45
N ASP A 396 0.09 -12.63 -3.19
CA ASP A 396 1.20 -11.80 -2.73
C ASP A 396 2.53 -12.24 -3.40
N TRP A 397 3.60 -11.46 -3.21
CA TRP A 397 4.86 -11.60 -3.93
C TRP A 397 5.63 -12.85 -3.53
N GLY A 398 5.91 -13.72 -4.51
CA GLY A 398 6.79 -14.87 -4.32
C GLY A 398 6.13 -16.09 -3.67
N VAL A 399 4.80 -16.13 -3.58
CA VAL A 399 4.03 -17.29 -3.10
C VAL A 399 4.38 -18.59 -3.84
N THR A 400 4.67 -18.52 -5.14
CA THR A 400 4.97 -19.68 -5.99
C THR A 400 6.45 -20.08 -6.00
N ARG A 401 7.33 -19.29 -5.37
CA ARG A 401 8.78 -19.56 -5.33
C ARG A 401 9.10 -20.79 -4.49
N GLU A 402 10.27 -21.37 -4.75
CA GLU A 402 10.83 -22.43 -3.92
C GLU A 402 11.04 -21.98 -2.48
N ASP A 403 10.87 -22.92 -1.55
CA ASP A 403 11.06 -22.66 -0.13
C ASP A 403 12.48 -22.19 0.15
N GLY A 404 12.58 -21.11 0.92
CA GLY A 404 13.83 -20.52 1.35
C GLY A 404 14.29 -20.96 2.74
N GLY A 405 13.42 -21.66 3.49
CA GLY A 405 13.64 -22.02 4.88
C GLY A 405 13.14 -20.98 5.89
N MET A 406 13.26 -21.32 7.17
CA MET A 406 12.56 -20.68 8.30
C MET A 406 12.75 -19.15 8.39
N ALA A 407 13.96 -18.66 8.14
CA ALA A 407 14.32 -17.23 8.28
C ALA A 407 14.60 -16.53 6.94
N GLN A 408 14.28 -17.17 5.81
CA GLN A 408 14.44 -16.56 4.49
C GLN A 408 13.22 -15.69 4.14
N PHE A 409 13.47 -14.47 3.72
CA PHE A 409 12.42 -13.53 3.33
C PHE A 409 11.90 -13.78 1.91
N GLY A 410 10.58 -13.75 1.73
CA GLY A 410 9.93 -13.54 0.42
C GLY A 410 9.88 -14.78 -0.47
N ALA A 411 9.95 -15.96 0.14
CA ALA A 411 9.72 -17.26 -0.45
C ALA A 411 8.74 -18.00 0.45
N THR A 412 7.46 -18.03 0.06
CA THR A 412 6.34 -18.33 0.97
C THR A 412 5.40 -19.44 0.46
N PRO A 413 5.91 -20.60 0.01
CA PRO A 413 5.08 -21.69 -0.49
C PRO A 413 4.40 -22.49 0.64
N TRP A 414 3.87 -21.82 1.66
CA TRP A 414 3.48 -22.42 2.95
C TRP A 414 2.41 -23.52 2.80
N GLY A 415 2.71 -24.67 3.40
CA GLY A 415 1.91 -25.90 3.31
C GLY A 415 2.13 -26.71 2.02
N VAL A 416 2.89 -26.19 1.06
CA VAL A 416 3.14 -26.79 -0.28
C VAL A 416 4.60 -26.68 -0.75
N GLU A 417 5.52 -26.61 0.22
CA GLU A 417 6.96 -26.43 0.05
C GLU A 417 7.54 -27.50 -0.89
N GLY A 418 7.01 -28.73 -0.86
CA GLY A 418 7.47 -29.85 -1.69
C GLY A 418 6.98 -29.85 -3.15
N LEU A 419 6.08 -28.96 -3.55
CA LEU A 419 5.62 -28.84 -4.93
C LEU A 419 6.65 -28.10 -5.80
N THR A 420 6.69 -28.41 -7.09
CA THR A 420 7.41 -27.60 -8.08
C THR A 420 6.74 -26.25 -8.30
N GLU A 421 7.46 -25.28 -8.86
CA GLU A 421 6.89 -23.96 -9.17
C GLU A 421 5.63 -24.06 -10.05
N ALA A 422 5.63 -24.90 -11.08
CA ALA A 422 4.46 -25.11 -11.95
C ALA A 422 3.27 -25.74 -11.19
N GLU A 423 3.51 -26.72 -10.31
CA GLU A 423 2.45 -27.31 -9.47
C GLU A 423 1.86 -26.29 -8.49
N ARG A 424 2.67 -25.35 -7.97
CA ARG A 424 2.18 -24.25 -7.13
C ARG A 424 1.31 -23.28 -7.93
N HIS A 425 1.72 -22.90 -9.15
CA HIS A 425 0.88 -22.09 -10.05
C HIS A 425 -0.44 -22.79 -10.38
N TYR A 426 -0.39 -24.09 -10.67
CA TYR A 426 -1.58 -24.91 -10.93
C TYR A 426 -2.54 -24.88 -9.74
N ARG A 427 -2.04 -25.12 -8.54
CA ARG A 427 -2.84 -25.11 -7.32
C ARG A 427 -3.50 -23.76 -7.05
N VAL A 428 -2.76 -22.67 -7.16
CA VAL A 428 -3.29 -21.29 -7.00
C VAL A 428 -4.40 -21.01 -8.02
N LEU A 429 -4.20 -21.40 -9.28
CA LEU A 429 -5.18 -21.20 -10.35
C LEU A 429 -6.48 -21.98 -10.09
N MET A 430 -6.35 -23.23 -9.63
CA MET A 430 -7.49 -24.08 -9.31
C MET A 430 -8.20 -23.68 -8.01
N ALA A 431 -7.49 -23.06 -7.06
CA ALA A 431 -8.09 -22.46 -5.88
C ALA A 431 -9.00 -21.25 -6.22
N GLY A 432 -8.82 -20.63 -7.39
CA GLY A 432 -9.66 -19.53 -7.89
C GLY A 432 -8.97 -18.17 -7.97
N CYS A 433 -7.65 -18.12 -7.73
CA CYS A 433 -6.82 -16.94 -7.96
C CYS A 433 -6.62 -16.68 -9.46
N ASP A 434 -6.44 -15.42 -9.85
CA ASP A 434 -6.36 -14.99 -11.25
C ASP A 434 -4.94 -14.57 -11.66
N GLN A 435 -4.09 -14.16 -10.72
CA GLN A 435 -2.82 -13.48 -10.99
C GLN A 435 -1.72 -13.84 -9.99
N PHE A 436 -0.46 -13.79 -10.44
CA PHE A 436 0.72 -14.24 -9.67
C PHE A 436 1.70 -13.10 -9.39
N GLY A 437 1.74 -12.65 -8.13
CA GLY A 437 2.64 -11.61 -7.62
C GLY A 437 4.13 -11.98 -7.71
N GLY A 438 4.93 -11.15 -8.38
CA GLY A 438 6.40 -11.25 -8.37
C GLY A 438 7.01 -12.25 -9.35
N ASN A 439 6.28 -12.60 -10.42
CA ASN A 439 6.66 -13.54 -11.46
C ASN A 439 6.83 -12.81 -12.79
N ASN A 440 7.99 -13.02 -13.45
CA ASN A 440 8.27 -12.41 -14.75
C ASN A 440 8.17 -13.39 -15.92
N ALA A 441 8.11 -14.71 -15.64
CA ALA A 441 8.21 -15.75 -16.66
C ALA A 441 6.88 -16.50 -16.80
N SER A 442 6.40 -16.63 -18.03
CA SER A 442 5.11 -17.27 -18.37
C SER A 442 5.17 -18.80 -18.40
N GLY A 443 6.38 -19.37 -18.53
CA GLY A 443 6.62 -20.82 -18.63
C GLY A 443 5.91 -21.66 -17.55
N PRO A 444 6.14 -21.40 -16.24
CA PRO A 444 5.48 -22.15 -15.18
C PRO A 444 3.94 -22.08 -15.21
N VAL A 445 3.37 -20.97 -15.68
CA VAL A 445 1.90 -20.81 -15.84
C VAL A 445 1.39 -21.64 -17.02
N ILE A 446 2.16 -21.73 -18.11
CA ILE A 446 1.83 -22.57 -19.28
C ILE A 446 1.89 -24.05 -18.89
N GLU A 447 2.91 -24.46 -18.12
CA GLU A 447 3.00 -25.83 -17.58
C GLU A 447 1.83 -26.15 -16.65
N ALA A 448 1.43 -25.21 -15.78
CA ALA A 448 0.24 -25.33 -14.96
C ALA A 448 -1.05 -25.49 -15.78
N TYR A 449 -1.17 -24.76 -16.90
CA TYR A 449 -2.27 -24.95 -17.85
C TYR A 449 -2.29 -26.38 -18.41
N GLU A 450 -1.14 -26.94 -18.81
CA GLU A 450 -1.06 -28.31 -19.31
C GLU A 450 -1.46 -29.35 -18.25
N MET A 451 -1.13 -29.12 -16.97
CA MET A 451 -1.61 -29.95 -15.86
C MET A 451 -3.13 -29.91 -15.78
N GLY A 452 -3.73 -28.71 -15.80
CA GLY A 452 -5.18 -28.55 -15.81
C GLY A 452 -5.87 -29.17 -17.02
N VAL A 453 -5.26 -29.10 -18.21
CA VAL A 453 -5.77 -29.77 -19.41
C VAL A 453 -5.83 -31.29 -19.22
N LYS A 454 -4.84 -31.89 -18.54
CA LYS A 454 -4.84 -33.33 -18.24
C LYS A 454 -5.92 -33.70 -17.22
N GLU A 455 -6.22 -32.83 -16.26
CA GLU A 455 -7.18 -33.09 -15.20
C GLU A 455 -8.64 -32.85 -15.60
N ILE A 456 -8.95 -31.64 -16.10
CA ILE A 456 -10.34 -31.20 -16.36
C ILE A 456 -10.67 -31.05 -17.86
N GLY A 457 -9.69 -31.29 -18.73
CA GLY A 457 -9.86 -31.21 -20.18
C GLY A 457 -9.63 -29.80 -20.75
N LYS A 458 -9.26 -29.76 -22.04
CA LYS A 458 -8.82 -28.53 -22.73
C LYS A 458 -9.86 -27.41 -22.72
N GLU A 459 -11.13 -27.73 -22.98
CA GLU A 459 -12.19 -26.71 -23.06
C GLU A 459 -12.47 -26.08 -21.69
N ALA A 460 -12.56 -26.89 -20.63
CA ALA A 460 -12.79 -26.40 -19.28
C ALA A 460 -11.61 -25.56 -18.78
N MET A 461 -10.38 -26.04 -19.00
CA MET A 461 -9.19 -25.31 -18.58
C MET A 461 -9.01 -23.98 -19.35
N ARG A 462 -9.34 -23.97 -20.65
CA ARG A 462 -9.37 -22.73 -21.44
C ARG A 462 -10.35 -21.71 -20.85
N LYS A 463 -11.58 -22.13 -20.51
CA LYS A 463 -12.57 -21.25 -19.88
C LYS A 463 -12.10 -20.71 -18.52
N ARG A 464 -11.40 -21.52 -17.72
CA ARG A 464 -10.81 -21.04 -16.45
C ARG A 464 -9.77 -19.94 -16.69
N MET A 465 -8.89 -20.11 -17.68
CA MET A 465 -7.90 -19.09 -18.08
C MET A 465 -8.59 -17.81 -18.59
N GLU A 466 -9.59 -17.95 -19.47
CA GLU A 466 -10.35 -16.81 -20.01
C GLU A 466 -11.11 -16.06 -18.90
N GLN A 467 -11.63 -16.75 -17.89
CA GLN A 467 -12.27 -16.11 -16.74
C GLN A 467 -11.29 -15.21 -15.98
N SER A 468 -10.05 -15.65 -15.75
CA SER A 468 -9.01 -14.81 -15.17
C SER A 468 -8.66 -13.63 -16.07
N ALA A 469 -8.56 -13.88 -17.39
CA ALA A 469 -8.27 -12.84 -18.37
C ALA A 469 -9.33 -11.74 -18.38
N VAL A 470 -10.62 -12.08 -18.34
CA VAL A 470 -11.72 -11.11 -18.30
C VAL A 470 -11.61 -10.19 -17.08
N ARG A 471 -11.33 -10.73 -15.88
CA ARG A 471 -11.17 -9.93 -14.66
C ARG A 471 -9.97 -8.99 -14.74
N LEU A 472 -8.84 -9.49 -15.23
CA LEU A 472 -7.63 -8.69 -15.41
C LEU A 472 -7.82 -7.58 -16.44
N LEU A 473 -8.44 -7.89 -17.58
CA LEU A 473 -8.73 -6.92 -18.63
C LEU A 473 -9.74 -5.87 -18.16
N ARG A 474 -10.73 -6.23 -17.34
CA ARG A 474 -11.68 -5.28 -16.75
C ARG A 474 -10.96 -4.17 -15.99
N ASN A 475 -9.93 -4.50 -15.20
CA ASN A 475 -9.14 -3.50 -14.48
C ASN A 475 -8.35 -2.56 -15.41
N ILE A 476 -7.99 -3.01 -16.62
CA ILE A 476 -7.28 -2.19 -17.62
C ILE A 476 -8.27 -1.30 -18.41
N PHE A 477 -9.43 -1.84 -18.78
CA PHE A 477 -10.49 -1.08 -19.46
C PHE A 477 -11.13 -0.03 -18.56
N ASN A 478 -11.45 -0.36 -17.31
CA ASN A 478 -12.11 0.55 -16.37
C ASN A 478 -11.35 1.86 -16.17
N VAL A 479 -10.02 1.79 -16.10
CA VAL A 479 -9.16 2.99 -15.90
C VAL A 479 -8.76 3.67 -17.22
N GLY A 480 -9.36 3.25 -18.35
CA GLY A 480 -9.24 3.89 -19.66
C GLY A 480 -7.91 3.69 -20.38
N LEU A 481 -7.12 2.68 -20.00
CA LEU A 481 -5.79 2.46 -20.60
C LEU A 481 -5.85 2.03 -22.07
N PHE A 482 -6.94 1.37 -22.49
CA PHE A 482 -7.12 1.02 -23.91
C PHE A 482 -7.36 2.27 -24.76
N GLU A 483 -8.06 3.26 -24.21
CA GLU A 483 -8.33 4.52 -24.88
C GLU A 483 -7.06 5.37 -24.91
N ASN A 484 -6.51 5.72 -23.75
CA ASN A 484 -5.30 6.52 -23.65
C ASN A 484 -4.41 6.09 -22.46
N PRO A 485 -3.33 5.33 -22.71
CA PRO A 485 -2.38 4.97 -21.68
C PRO A 485 -1.20 5.94 -21.56
N TYR A 486 -1.14 6.96 -22.41
CA TYR A 486 -0.03 7.92 -22.48
C TYR A 486 -0.28 9.10 -21.56
N ILE A 487 0.81 9.67 -21.03
CA ILE A 487 0.75 10.79 -20.09
C ILE A 487 1.61 11.96 -20.56
N ASN A 488 1.07 13.16 -20.36
CA ASN A 488 1.77 14.39 -20.70
C ASN A 488 2.78 14.74 -19.60
N VAL A 489 4.06 14.88 -19.98
CA VAL A 489 5.15 15.16 -19.02
C VAL A 489 4.95 16.47 -18.27
N ALA A 490 4.56 17.55 -18.97
CA ALA A 490 4.33 18.84 -18.33
C ALA A 490 3.14 18.81 -17.36
N ASN A 491 2.07 18.07 -17.69
CA ASN A 491 0.96 17.85 -16.76
C ASN A 491 1.39 17.04 -15.54
N THR A 492 2.30 16.08 -15.72
CA THR A 492 2.87 15.28 -14.63
C THR A 492 3.62 16.18 -13.65
N GLU A 493 4.55 17.00 -14.16
CA GLU A 493 5.34 17.96 -13.36
C GLU A 493 4.47 19.03 -12.68
N ALA A 494 3.33 19.39 -13.28
CA ALA A 494 2.40 20.35 -12.70
C ALA A 494 1.44 19.74 -11.65
N THR A 495 1.22 18.43 -11.68
CA THR A 495 0.24 17.74 -10.82
C THR A 495 0.91 17.12 -9.60
N VAL A 496 1.99 16.38 -9.81
CA VAL A 496 2.67 15.64 -8.73
C VAL A 496 3.34 16.62 -7.78
N GLY A 497 3.04 16.48 -6.50
CA GLY A 497 3.52 17.30 -5.40
C GLY A 497 3.13 18.76 -5.52
N LYS A 498 2.05 19.12 -6.24
CA LYS A 498 1.63 20.52 -6.33
C LYS A 498 1.28 21.11 -4.94
N PRO A 499 1.38 22.44 -4.75
CA PRO A 499 1.26 23.05 -3.42
C PRO A 499 -0.02 22.70 -2.67
N GLU A 500 -1.16 22.61 -3.36
CA GLU A 500 -2.45 22.29 -2.72
C GLU A 500 -2.46 20.87 -2.15
N PHE A 501 -1.81 19.91 -2.82
CA PHE A 501 -1.72 18.53 -2.35
C PHE A 501 -0.73 18.40 -1.18
N MET A 502 0.38 19.12 -1.23
CA MET A 502 1.33 19.20 -0.12
C MET A 502 0.68 19.79 1.14
N GLU A 503 -0.15 20.82 0.98
CA GLU A 503 -0.87 21.46 2.08
C GLU A 503 -1.91 20.52 2.71
N ALA A 504 -2.69 19.79 1.90
CA ALA A 504 -3.65 18.80 2.39
C ALA A 504 -2.96 17.70 3.21
N GLY A 505 -1.85 17.15 2.69
CA GLY A 505 -1.04 16.17 3.40
C GLY A 505 -0.47 16.71 4.71
N TYR A 506 0.02 17.94 4.74
CA TYR A 506 0.53 18.59 5.96
C TYR A 506 -0.58 18.81 7.00
N LYS A 507 -1.78 19.22 6.59
CA LYS A 507 -2.95 19.33 7.48
C LYS A 507 -3.34 17.96 8.06
N ALA A 508 -3.27 16.90 7.27
CA ALA A 508 -3.49 15.55 7.77
C ALA A 508 -2.44 15.15 8.83
N GLN A 509 -1.17 15.53 8.65
CA GLN A 509 -0.12 15.29 9.64
C GLN A 509 -0.43 15.99 10.97
N LEU A 510 -0.82 17.27 10.95
CA LEU A 510 -1.22 18.01 12.17
C LEU A 510 -2.38 17.34 12.91
N ARG A 511 -3.38 16.83 12.16
CA ARG A 511 -4.55 16.12 12.70
C ARG A 511 -4.24 14.70 13.21
N SER A 512 -3.06 14.15 12.91
CA SER A 512 -2.64 12.81 13.32
C SER A 512 -1.93 12.75 14.67
N LEU A 513 -1.42 13.90 15.15
CA LEU A 513 -0.62 13.98 16.37
C LEU A 513 -1.51 13.83 17.61
N VAL A 514 -1.16 12.89 18.49
CA VAL A 514 -1.94 12.55 19.69
C VAL A 514 -1.19 12.97 20.94
N LEU A 515 -1.74 13.92 21.69
CA LEU A 515 -1.20 14.31 22.99
C LEU A 515 -1.77 13.38 24.06
N LEU A 516 -0.92 12.60 24.72
CA LEU A 516 -1.35 11.67 25.78
C LEU A 516 -1.22 12.25 27.17
N LYS A 517 -0.20 13.09 27.39
CA LYS A 517 0.11 13.67 28.70
C LYS A 517 0.54 15.12 28.58
N ASN A 518 0.06 15.96 29.49
CA ASN A 518 0.46 17.37 29.61
C ASN A 518 0.34 17.85 31.07
N GLU A 519 1.19 17.32 31.95
CA GLU A 519 1.21 17.66 33.37
C GLU A 519 1.56 19.14 33.59
N ASN A 520 0.90 19.73 34.58
CA ASN A 520 1.08 21.14 34.96
C ASN A 520 0.96 22.14 33.79
N ASN A 521 0.34 21.75 32.67
CA ASN A 521 0.29 22.51 31.42
C ASN A 521 1.68 22.96 30.93
N VAL A 522 2.64 22.03 30.90
CA VAL A 522 3.99 22.29 30.34
C VAL A 522 3.91 22.72 28.87
N LEU A 523 2.97 22.16 28.10
CA LEU A 523 2.64 22.57 26.73
C LEU A 523 1.40 23.47 26.71
N PRO A 524 1.32 24.45 25.79
CA PRO A 524 2.29 24.72 24.71
C PRO A 524 3.50 25.55 25.15
N LEU A 525 4.63 25.32 24.48
CA LEU A 525 5.86 26.13 24.58
C LEU A 525 5.72 27.43 23.77
N ASN A 526 6.67 28.35 23.96
CA ASN A 526 6.75 29.57 23.14
C ASN A 526 8.18 29.80 22.61
N GLN A 527 8.31 30.71 21.64
CA GLN A 527 9.60 30.98 20.97
C GLN A 527 10.74 31.41 21.90
N THR A 528 10.42 32.02 23.04
CA THR A 528 11.41 32.44 24.04
C THR A 528 11.78 31.36 25.06
N THR A 529 11.07 30.22 25.05
CA THR A 529 11.33 29.11 25.98
C THR A 529 12.68 28.49 25.65
N LYS A 530 13.55 28.36 26.65
CA LYS A 530 14.85 27.69 26.50
C LYS A 530 14.65 26.18 26.48
N VAL A 531 14.96 25.56 25.35
CA VAL A 531 14.72 24.13 25.16
C VAL A 531 16.00 23.35 24.94
N TYR A 532 16.20 22.30 25.73
CA TYR A 532 17.25 21.31 25.48
C TYR A 532 16.69 20.15 24.65
N VAL A 533 17.35 19.82 23.55
CA VAL A 533 17.05 18.64 22.72
C VAL A 533 18.31 17.80 22.65
N PRO A 534 18.40 16.66 23.35
CA PRO A 534 19.57 15.81 23.30
C PRO A 534 19.70 15.11 21.94
N GLU A 535 20.92 14.76 21.57
CA GLU A 535 21.16 13.85 20.44
C GLU A 535 20.60 12.46 20.76
N ARG A 536 20.08 11.79 19.74
CA ARG A 536 19.58 10.42 19.81
C ARG A 536 20.55 9.47 19.14
N TYR A 537 20.71 8.28 19.69
CA TYR A 537 21.42 7.18 19.03
C TYR A 537 20.43 6.32 18.25
N ASP A 538 20.60 6.28 16.93
CA ASP A 538 19.88 5.36 16.06
C ASP A 538 20.70 4.06 15.97
N PRO A 539 20.18 2.90 16.41
CA PRO A 539 20.90 1.64 16.30
C PRO A 539 21.02 1.20 14.84
N PRO A 540 22.01 0.34 14.52
CA PRO A 540 22.12 -0.24 13.19
C PRO A 540 20.85 -1.05 12.85
N THR A 541 20.40 -0.95 11.60
CA THR A 541 19.21 -1.65 11.10
C THR A 541 19.57 -2.55 9.94
N GLU A 542 18.81 -3.61 9.72
CA GLU A 542 18.91 -4.45 8.53
C GLU A 542 18.03 -3.91 7.40
N GLY A 543 18.50 -3.98 6.15
CA GLY A 543 17.75 -3.51 5.00
C GLY A 543 16.76 -4.56 4.49
N PHE A 544 15.53 -4.16 4.18
CA PHE A 544 14.50 -5.07 3.66
C PHE A 544 14.85 -5.61 2.25
N PHE A 545 15.35 -4.73 1.37
CA PHE A 545 15.74 -5.01 -0.02
C PHE A 545 17.21 -4.70 -0.33
N GLY A 546 18.12 -4.78 0.65
CA GLY A 546 19.52 -4.40 0.44
C GLY A 546 20.33 -4.32 1.73
N PRO A 547 21.52 -3.69 1.71
CA PRO A 547 22.30 -3.51 2.93
C PRO A 547 21.54 -2.63 3.94
N GLY A 548 21.72 -2.94 5.21
CA GLY A 548 21.21 -2.16 6.33
C GLY A 548 21.82 -0.77 6.45
N ARG A 549 21.39 -0.01 7.46
CA ARG A 549 22.00 1.30 7.81
C ARG A 549 22.93 1.13 9.02
N PRO A 550 24.12 1.75 9.01
CA PRO A 550 24.97 1.80 10.20
C PRO A 550 24.28 2.63 11.28
N GLY A 551 24.50 2.27 12.55
CA GLY A 551 24.02 3.07 13.67
C GLY A 551 24.85 4.35 13.86
N GLY A 552 24.28 5.36 14.50
CA GLY A 552 24.94 6.65 14.70
C GLY A 552 24.17 7.59 15.62
N TRP A 553 24.88 8.60 16.12
CA TRP A 553 24.29 9.72 16.85
C TRP A 553 23.85 10.80 15.88
N ALA A 554 22.66 11.35 16.07
CA ALA A 554 22.15 12.45 15.27
C ALA A 554 21.29 13.40 16.12
N ALA A 555 21.29 14.68 15.73
CA ALA A 555 20.29 15.62 16.20
C ALA A 555 18.92 15.21 15.63
N PRO A 556 17.88 15.02 16.47
CA PRO A 556 16.57 14.53 16.03
C PRO A 556 15.73 15.60 15.30
N VAL A 557 16.20 16.85 15.28
CA VAL A 557 15.55 18.00 14.63
C VAL A 557 16.65 18.89 14.06
N ASP A 558 16.44 19.42 12.86
CA ASP A 558 17.32 20.44 12.29
C ASP A 558 17.35 21.71 13.16
N SER A 559 18.55 22.25 13.40
CA SER A 559 18.74 23.41 14.29
C SER A 559 18.03 24.67 13.80
N ALA A 560 18.03 24.93 12.48
CA ALA A 560 17.37 26.11 11.93
C ALA A 560 15.84 25.97 11.99
N LEU A 561 15.33 24.74 11.84
CA LEU A 561 13.91 24.46 12.08
C LEU A 561 13.56 24.71 13.55
N LEU A 562 14.35 24.18 14.49
CA LEU A 562 14.08 24.31 15.93
C LEU A 562 14.08 25.79 16.40
N ASP A 563 15.02 26.60 15.92
CA ASP A 563 15.16 28.04 16.20
C ASP A 563 13.90 28.87 15.82
N ARG A 564 13.08 28.37 14.90
CA ARG A 564 11.83 29.05 14.49
C ARG A 564 10.72 28.93 15.54
N TYR A 565 10.81 27.97 16.45
CA TYR A 565 9.72 27.55 17.33
C TYR A 565 10.06 27.77 18.80
N VAL A 566 11.33 27.65 19.20
CA VAL A 566 11.82 27.77 20.58
C VAL A 566 13.22 28.41 20.59
N THR A 567 13.77 28.67 21.78
CA THR A 567 15.18 29.08 21.94
C THR A 567 16.01 27.84 22.32
N PRO A 568 16.68 27.14 21.39
CA PRO A 568 17.44 25.96 21.75
C PRO A 568 18.67 26.32 22.59
N VAL A 569 19.00 25.46 23.56
CA VAL A 569 20.19 25.57 24.41
C VAL A 569 21.00 24.29 24.36
N ALA A 570 22.30 24.40 24.61
CA ALA A 570 23.24 23.29 24.43
C ALA A 570 23.21 22.28 25.58
N THR A 571 22.72 22.69 26.77
CA THR A 571 22.76 21.86 27.97
C THR A 571 21.45 21.87 28.72
N ALA A 572 21.14 20.75 29.38
CA ALA A 572 20.00 20.64 30.28
C ALA A 572 20.02 21.73 31.37
N ALA A 573 21.19 22.13 31.88
CA ALA A 573 21.31 23.16 32.91
C ALA A 573 20.74 24.53 32.50
N GLU A 574 20.87 24.90 31.22
CA GLU A 574 20.42 26.18 30.67
C GLU A 574 18.94 26.18 30.27
N ALA A 575 18.33 25.00 30.15
CA ALA A 575 16.98 24.83 29.66
C ALA A 575 15.91 25.11 30.71
N GLU A 576 14.74 25.53 30.25
CA GLU A 576 13.49 25.56 31.00
C GLU A 576 12.69 24.27 30.81
N VAL A 577 12.76 23.67 29.61
CA VAL A 577 12.09 22.41 29.23
C VAL A 577 13.02 21.57 28.37
N ALA A 578 12.97 20.24 28.46
CA ALA A 578 13.63 19.36 27.50
C ALA A 578 12.61 18.67 26.58
N ILE A 579 12.96 18.49 25.31
CA ILE A 579 12.19 17.66 24.37
C ILE A 579 13.06 16.47 23.96
N VAL A 580 12.62 15.26 24.28
CA VAL A 580 13.31 14.01 23.97
C VAL A 580 12.54 13.27 22.89
N PHE A 581 13.20 12.98 21.77
CA PHE A 581 12.61 12.20 20.68
C PHE A 581 13.06 10.74 20.77
N ILE A 582 12.11 9.81 20.71
CA ILE A 582 12.34 8.37 20.77
C ILE A 582 11.46 7.64 19.73
N THR A 583 11.77 6.38 19.45
CA THR A 583 10.87 5.49 18.68
C THR A 583 10.41 4.33 19.55
N ASP A 584 9.33 3.66 19.16
CA ASP A 584 8.89 2.41 19.80
C ASP A 584 10.01 1.34 19.86
N PRO A 585 9.89 0.34 20.77
CA PRO A 585 10.89 -0.73 20.93
C PRO A 585 11.16 -1.54 19.65
N GLN A 586 12.42 -1.58 19.23
CA GLN A 586 12.86 -2.18 17.98
C GLN A 586 13.38 -3.61 18.20
N ASN A 587 12.65 -4.60 17.66
CA ASN A 587 12.98 -6.03 17.78
C ASN A 587 13.83 -6.58 16.61
N GLY A 588 14.08 -5.76 15.58
CA GLY A 588 14.77 -6.19 14.36
C GLY A 588 13.87 -6.93 13.38
N ARG A 589 14.42 -7.28 12.20
CA ARG A 589 13.66 -7.81 11.07
C ARG A 589 13.24 -9.27 11.26
N THR A 590 14.13 -10.09 11.81
CA THR A 590 13.85 -11.49 12.15
C THR A 590 13.23 -11.63 13.54
N ALA A 591 12.55 -10.58 14.02
CA ALA A 591 11.90 -10.56 15.33
C ALA A 591 11.05 -11.82 15.54
N GLY A 592 11.24 -12.46 16.70
CA GLY A 592 10.55 -13.69 17.07
C GLY A 592 11.24 -14.99 16.65
N TYR A 593 12.42 -14.95 16.01
CA TYR A 593 13.21 -16.14 15.69
C TYR A 593 14.73 -15.92 15.67
N SER A 594 15.50 -16.91 16.12
CA SER A 594 16.96 -16.98 16.03
C SER A 594 17.41 -18.29 15.40
N ALA A 595 18.04 -18.20 14.22
CA ALA A 595 18.64 -19.34 13.54
C ALA A 595 19.80 -19.95 14.36
N GLU A 596 20.60 -19.11 15.02
CA GLU A 596 21.70 -19.55 15.88
C GLU A 596 21.20 -20.41 17.05
N LEU A 597 20.10 -20.00 17.70
CA LEU A 597 19.50 -20.81 18.76
C LEU A 597 18.96 -22.13 18.21
N ALA A 598 18.29 -22.12 17.05
CA ALA A 598 17.81 -23.33 16.41
C ALA A 598 18.95 -24.32 16.09
N GLU A 599 20.07 -23.82 15.54
CA GLU A 599 21.27 -24.62 15.25
C GLU A 599 21.91 -25.21 16.52
N SER A 600 21.72 -24.57 17.68
CA SER A 600 22.19 -25.06 18.98
C SER A 600 21.28 -26.12 19.64
N GLY A 601 20.15 -26.46 19.02
CA GLY A 601 19.19 -27.46 19.51
C GLY A 601 18.01 -26.89 20.32
N ASP A 602 17.88 -25.57 20.41
CA ASP A 602 16.65 -24.90 20.84
C ASP A 602 15.62 -24.88 19.69
N ASN A 603 14.35 -24.50 19.94
CA ASN A 603 13.35 -24.39 18.88
C ASN A 603 13.47 -23.09 18.04
N GLY A 604 14.38 -22.18 18.40
CA GLY A 604 14.67 -20.93 17.69
C GLY A 604 13.71 -19.78 17.95
N PHE A 605 12.49 -20.03 18.43
CA PHE A 605 11.47 -18.99 18.61
C PHE A 605 11.77 -18.09 19.81
N LEU A 606 11.60 -16.77 19.65
CA LEU A 606 11.86 -15.75 20.67
C LEU A 606 10.60 -14.91 20.96
N PRO A 607 10.54 -14.23 22.12
CA PRO A 607 9.51 -13.21 22.36
C PRO A 607 9.73 -12.00 21.45
N ILE A 608 8.66 -11.28 21.13
CA ILE A 608 8.70 -9.93 20.56
C ILE A 608 8.25 -8.98 21.67
N SER A 609 9.13 -8.05 22.07
CA SER A 609 8.92 -7.14 23.20
C SER A 609 8.36 -5.79 22.75
N LEU A 610 7.35 -5.30 23.44
CA LEU A 610 6.81 -3.93 23.30
C LEU A 610 7.29 -3.00 24.42
N GLN A 611 8.31 -3.42 25.19
CA GLN A 611 9.00 -2.62 26.20
C GLN A 611 10.52 -2.53 25.90
N TYR A 612 11.19 -1.53 26.47
CA TYR A 612 12.60 -1.25 26.22
C TYR A 612 13.58 -2.07 27.08
N ASP A 613 13.27 -2.33 28.34
CA ASP A 613 14.11 -3.23 29.15
C ASP A 613 13.93 -4.68 28.70
N ALA A 614 14.93 -5.51 29.02
CA ALA A 614 14.93 -6.91 28.65
C ALA A 614 13.71 -7.64 29.26
N TYR A 615 12.96 -8.35 28.42
CA TYR A 615 11.71 -8.98 28.81
C TYR A 615 11.84 -10.51 28.80
N ARG A 616 11.44 -11.17 29.90
CA ARG A 616 11.34 -12.63 29.97
C ARG A 616 9.88 -13.07 29.88
N ALA A 617 9.59 -13.81 28.82
CA ALA A 617 8.27 -14.34 28.51
C ALA A 617 7.86 -15.48 29.44
N THR A 618 7.16 -15.18 30.54
CA THR A 618 6.81 -16.21 31.54
C THR A 618 5.42 -16.80 31.35
N GLU A 619 4.53 -16.09 30.65
CA GLU A 619 3.13 -16.48 30.45
C GLU A 619 2.83 -16.89 29.00
N ALA A 620 3.83 -16.86 28.11
CA ALA A 620 3.73 -17.42 26.77
C ALA A 620 3.15 -18.85 26.76
N ARG A 621 2.28 -19.12 25.79
CA ARG A 621 1.59 -20.41 25.65
C ARG A 621 2.60 -21.54 25.42
N ASP A 622 2.39 -22.65 26.12
CA ASP A 622 3.15 -23.89 25.97
C ASP A 622 2.21 -25.09 26.19
N PRO A 623 1.85 -25.83 25.12
CA PRO A 623 2.33 -25.69 23.75
C PRO A 623 1.79 -24.45 23.02
N SER A 624 2.42 -24.08 21.90
CA SER A 624 1.86 -23.14 20.91
C SER A 624 0.54 -23.65 20.31
N LEU A 625 -0.27 -22.76 19.73
CA LEU A 625 -1.56 -23.08 19.11
C LEU A 625 -1.37 -23.70 17.72
N ALA A 626 -0.43 -23.16 16.95
CA ALA A 626 -0.04 -23.68 15.65
C ALA A 626 1.28 -24.45 15.74
N GLY A 627 1.43 -25.39 14.83
CA GLY A 627 2.60 -26.25 14.71
C GLY A 627 2.53 -27.01 13.40
N ASP A 628 3.68 -27.48 12.94
CA ASP A 628 3.78 -28.09 11.62
C ASP A 628 4.40 -29.48 11.73
N SER A 629 3.65 -30.49 11.28
CA SER A 629 4.03 -31.90 11.39
C SER A 629 5.01 -32.35 10.32
N ARG A 630 5.43 -31.45 9.43
CA ARG A 630 6.38 -31.77 8.37
C ARG A 630 7.78 -32.01 8.91
N GLU A 631 8.54 -32.79 8.16
CA GLU A 631 9.91 -33.09 8.49
C GLU A 631 10.72 -31.78 8.50
N GLN A 632 11.53 -31.57 9.54
CA GLN A 632 12.35 -30.36 9.80
C GLN A 632 11.60 -29.15 10.36
N ASP A 633 10.28 -29.21 10.47
CA ASP A 633 9.47 -28.15 11.06
C ASP A 633 9.26 -28.33 12.58
N VAL A 634 8.85 -27.25 13.23
CA VAL A 634 8.67 -27.20 14.68
C VAL A 634 7.19 -27.37 15.05
N LEU A 635 6.87 -28.44 15.79
CA LEU A 635 5.53 -28.70 16.32
C LEU A 635 5.12 -27.77 17.46
N ASN A 636 6.06 -27.40 18.34
CA ASN A 636 5.82 -26.48 19.44
C ASN A 636 6.72 -25.25 19.31
N ARG A 637 6.12 -24.14 18.89
CA ARG A 637 6.74 -22.86 18.57
C ARG A 637 6.73 -21.89 19.76
N THR A 638 6.58 -22.43 20.97
CA THR A 638 6.61 -21.65 22.21
C THR A 638 7.95 -20.94 22.39
N TYR A 639 7.89 -19.77 23.02
CA TYR A 639 9.06 -18.99 23.47
C TYR A 639 9.05 -18.83 25.00
N LYS A 640 8.29 -19.68 25.71
CA LYS A 640 8.15 -19.60 27.17
C LYS A 640 9.51 -19.70 27.87
N ASN A 641 9.68 -18.84 28.87
CA ASN A 641 10.88 -18.60 29.67
C ASN A 641 12.08 -18.01 28.91
N LYS A 642 11.94 -17.63 27.64
CA LYS A 642 13.01 -16.99 26.87
C LYS A 642 13.04 -15.48 27.09
N LEU A 643 14.20 -14.90 26.79
CA LEU A 643 14.47 -13.47 26.96
C LEU A 643 14.44 -12.78 25.59
N ALA A 644 13.83 -11.60 25.52
CA ALA A 644 13.94 -10.67 24.41
C ALA A 644 14.73 -9.43 24.85
N GLU A 645 15.57 -8.94 23.96
CA GLU A 645 16.32 -7.69 24.10
C GLU A 645 16.05 -6.84 22.86
N ILE A 646 15.91 -5.53 23.05
CA ILE A 646 15.58 -4.59 21.98
C ILE A 646 16.79 -3.74 21.61
N SER A 647 16.90 -3.39 20.32
CA SER A 647 18.11 -2.74 19.79
C SER A 647 18.23 -1.26 20.16
N ASN A 648 17.10 -0.58 20.43
CA ASN A 648 17.04 0.84 20.79
C ASN A 648 16.79 1.06 22.29
N ARG A 649 17.30 0.19 23.18
CA ARG A 649 17.22 0.44 24.64
C ARG A 649 17.86 1.79 25.05
N SER A 650 18.77 2.29 24.23
CA SER A 650 19.33 3.64 24.33
C SER A 650 18.27 4.76 24.35
N ASP A 651 17.08 4.56 23.78
CA ASP A 651 15.99 5.54 23.84
C ASP A 651 15.44 5.69 25.27
N LEU A 652 15.22 4.58 25.99
CA LEU A 652 14.83 4.62 27.40
C LEU A 652 15.93 5.25 28.26
N GLU A 653 17.19 4.88 28.03
CA GLU A 653 18.34 5.46 28.73
C GLU A 653 18.43 6.97 28.50
N LEU A 654 18.16 7.42 27.28
CA LEU A 654 18.14 8.83 26.92
C LEU A 654 17.08 9.59 27.73
N VAL A 655 15.84 9.09 27.76
CA VAL A 655 14.75 9.71 28.53
C VAL A 655 15.12 9.82 30.01
N LEU A 656 15.50 8.71 30.65
CA LEU A 656 15.82 8.69 32.08
C LEU A 656 17.03 9.57 32.43
N LYS A 657 18.05 9.60 31.56
CA LYS A 657 19.21 10.48 31.72
C LYS A 657 18.80 11.95 31.60
N THR A 658 17.98 12.31 30.62
CA THR A 658 17.51 13.70 30.47
C THR A 658 16.67 14.14 31.67
N VAL A 659 15.78 13.28 32.20
CA VAL A 659 15.06 13.54 33.45
C VAL A 659 16.04 13.83 34.59
N GLN A 660 17.06 12.98 34.75
CA GLN A 660 18.09 13.19 35.79
C GLN A 660 18.84 14.53 35.62
N GLU A 661 19.20 14.90 34.39
CA GLU A 661 19.93 16.14 34.09
C GLU A 661 19.06 17.40 34.23
N MET A 662 17.75 17.29 33.99
CA MET A 662 16.80 18.39 34.11
C MET A 662 16.37 18.63 35.57
N GLY A 663 16.39 17.61 36.43
CA GLY A 663 15.98 17.72 37.83
C GLY A 663 14.49 18.02 37.94
N ASP A 664 14.12 19.10 38.65
CA ASP A 664 12.71 19.51 38.82
C ASP A 664 12.11 20.21 37.57
N LYS A 665 12.88 20.32 36.49
CA LYS A 665 12.45 20.99 35.26
C LYS A 665 11.79 19.99 34.31
N PRO A 666 10.76 20.41 33.57
CA PRO A 666 9.93 19.47 32.86
C PRO A 666 10.60 18.83 31.65
N VAL A 667 10.22 17.58 31.39
CA VAL A 667 10.65 16.78 30.24
C VAL A 667 9.44 16.36 29.42
N VAL A 668 9.47 16.68 28.12
CA VAL A 668 8.46 16.28 27.14
C VAL A 668 9.06 15.21 26.22
N VAL A 669 8.37 14.09 26.07
CA VAL A 669 8.75 13.02 25.14
C VAL A 669 7.89 13.08 23.89
N VAL A 670 8.54 12.99 22.73
CA VAL A 670 7.90 12.73 21.44
C VAL A 670 8.24 11.30 21.04
N LEU A 671 7.23 10.44 21.00
CA LEU A 671 7.36 9.03 20.64
C LEU A 671 6.81 8.79 19.22
N SER A 672 7.69 8.48 18.29
CA SER A 672 7.29 7.98 16.97
C SER A 672 6.84 6.52 17.09
N LEU A 673 5.59 6.25 16.76
CA LEU A 673 4.90 5.00 17.07
C LEU A 673 4.52 4.22 15.80
N SER A 674 5.05 3.00 15.67
CA SER A 674 4.65 2.02 14.66
C SER A 674 3.86 0.85 15.26
N ASN A 675 4.12 0.53 16.53
CA ASN A 675 3.45 -0.53 17.28
C ASN A 675 3.04 -0.01 18.67
N PRO A 676 1.98 -0.55 19.28
CA PRO A 676 1.68 -0.29 20.69
C PRO A 676 2.92 -0.44 21.57
N THR A 677 3.12 0.45 22.54
CA THR A 677 4.33 0.49 23.37
C THR A 677 3.97 0.50 24.86
N VAL A 678 4.70 -0.28 25.66
CA VAL A 678 4.65 -0.25 27.12
C VAL A 678 5.39 1.00 27.61
N VAL A 679 4.65 2.08 27.86
CA VAL A 679 5.23 3.37 28.27
C VAL A 679 5.52 3.47 29.78
N ALA A 680 5.08 2.48 30.57
CA ALA A 680 5.23 2.46 32.03
C ALA A 680 6.69 2.57 32.52
N GLU A 681 7.67 2.25 31.67
CA GLU A 681 9.10 2.33 32.00
C GLU A 681 9.60 3.78 32.19
N PHE A 682 8.91 4.78 31.61
CA PHE A 682 9.33 6.18 31.69
C PHE A 682 8.19 7.19 31.89
N GLU A 683 6.92 6.83 31.62
CA GLU A 683 5.79 7.77 31.61
C GLU A 683 5.66 8.57 32.92
N LYS A 684 5.82 7.91 34.07
CA LYS A 684 5.74 8.54 35.40
C LYS A 684 6.86 9.57 35.68
N GLU A 685 7.96 9.52 34.94
CA GLU A 685 9.14 10.36 35.15
C GLU A 685 9.15 11.61 34.25
N ILE A 686 8.18 11.73 33.34
CA ILE A 686 8.07 12.82 32.35
C ILE A 686 6.79 13.64 32.54
N ASP A 687 6.76 14.85 32.00
CA ASP A 687 5.66 15.80 32.16
C ASP A 687 4.75 15.88 30.93
N GLY A 688 5.27 15.60 29.74
CA GLY A 688 4.49 15.60 28.50
C GLY A 688 4.80 14.41 27.60
N LEU A 689 3.80 13.88 26.92
CA LEU A 689 3.94 12.77 25.96
C LEU A 689 3.10 13.04 24.72
N LEU A 690 3.78 13.22 23.58
CA LEU A 690 3.18 13.39 22.26
C LEU A 690 3.52 12.18 21.39
N ILE A 691 2.53 11.62 20.70
CA ILE A 691 2.69 10.52 19.76
C ILE A 691 2.69 11.06 18.33
N ASP A 692 3.65 10.59 17.53
CA ASP A 692 3.67 10.78 16.10
C ASP A 692 3.55 9.46 15.33
N PHE A 693 2.96 9.53 14.13
CA PHE A 693 2.72 8.40 13.24
C PHE A 693 3.39 8.63 11.88
N GLY A 694 4.68 9.02 11.89
CA GLY A 694 5.43 9.31 10.68
C GLY A 694 5.02 10.64 10.06
N VAL A 695 5.35 11.74 10.74
CA VAL A 695 5.08 13.11 10.29
C VAL A 695 6.37 13.92 10.22
N GLN A 696 6.30 15.06 9.55
CA GLN A 696 7.38 16.03 9.50
C GLN A 696 7.61 16.67 10.88
N ARG A 697 8.88 16.89 11.25
CA ARG A 697 9.23 17.52 12.54
C ARG A 697 8.65 18.91 12.73
N GLN A 698 8.36 19.61 11.63
CA GLN A 698 7.64 20.87 11.68
C GLN A 698 6.23 20.74 12.28
N ALA A 699 5.47 19.71 11.90
CA ALA A 699 4.12 19.48 12.45
C ALA A 699 4.17 19.22 13.96
N VAL A 700 5.17 18.44 14.41
CA VAL A 700 5.42 18.21 15.84
C VAL A 700 5.68 19.53 16.57
N LEU A 701 6.59 20.37 16.07
CA LEU A 701 6.91 21.65 16.70
C LEU A 701 5.73 22.63 16.69
N GLU A 702 4.86 22.59 15.69
CA GLU A 702 3.64 23.41 15.64
C GLU A 702 2.63 23.04 16.74
N ILE A 703 2.45 21.75 17.01
CA ILE A 703 1.67 21.27 18.15
C ILE A 703 2.35 21.64 19.47
N LEU A 704 3.63 21.33 19.63
CA LEU A 704 4.37 21.58 20.89
C LEU A 704 4.40 23.08 21.26
N THR A 705 4.32 23.98 20.29
CA THR A 705 4.30 25.44 20.53
C THR A 705 2.91 26.07 20.48
N GLY A 706 1.85 25.27 20.35
CA GLY A 706 0.47 25.74 20.35
C GLY A 706 0.10 26.58 19.14
N LYS A 707 0.88 26.51 18.05
CA LYS A 707 0.46 27.08 16.76
C LYS A 707 -0.74 26.32 16.21
N GLU A 708 -0.82 25.04 16.51
CA GLU A 708 -1.96 24.18 16.21
C GLU A 708 -2.43 23.44 17.47
N THR A 709 -3.71 23.07 17.50
CA THR A 709 -4.30 22.33 18.63
C THR A 709 -4.24 20.82 18.35
N PRO A 710 -3.69 20.00 19.25
CA PRO A 710 -3.71 18.55 19.08
C PRO A 710 -5.14 18.07 19.07
N SER A 711 -5.45 17.24 18.09
CA SER A 711 -6.81 16.73 17.84
C SER A 711 -6.82 15.23 17.52
N GLY A 712 -5.66 14.60 17.41
CA GLY A 712 -5.55 13.17 17.19
C GLY A 712 -6.03 12.36 18.39
N LEU A 713 -6.50 11.16 18.11
CA LEU A 713 -6.97 10.17 19.06
C LEU A 713 -6.19 8.88 18.82
N LEU A 714 -5.89 8.13 19.88
CA LEU A 714 -5.21 6.84 19.76
C LEU A 714 -6.05 5.87 18.89
N PRO A 715 -5.54 5.39 17.74
CA PRO A 715 -6.21 4.39 16.94
C PRO A 715 -5.96 2.96 17.46
N LEU A 716 -5.38 2.80 18.65
CA LEU A 716 -4.93 1.54 19.27
C LEU A 716 -4.92 1.65 20.80
N GLN A 717 -4.69 0.54 21.52
CA GLN A 717 -4.43 0.56 22.97
C GLN A 717 -2.93 0.59 23.25
N MET A 718 -2.49 1.39 24.22
CA MET A 718 -1.13 1.31 24.76
C MET A 718 -1.12 0.30 25.91
N PRO A 719 -0.38 -0.82 25.84
CA PRO A 719 -0.45 -1.87 26.85
C PRO A 719 0.11 -1.41 28.20
N ALA A 720 -0.53 -1.82 29.29
CA ALA A 720 -0.05 -1.57 30.66
C ALA A 720 1.31 -2.24 30.94
N ASN A 721 1.57 -3.39 30.31
CA ASN A 721 2.80 -4.19 30.46
C ASN A 721 2.82 -5.33 29.43
N MET A 722 3.93 -6.07 29.37
CA MET A 722 4.03 -7.24 28.50
C MET A 722 3.15 -8.43 28.93
N LEU A 723 2.67 -8.49 30.18
CA LEU A 723 1.80 -9.59 30.61
C LEU A 723 0.46 -9.56 29.84
N THR A 724 -0.18 -8.39 29.72
CA THR A 724 -1.40 -8.27 28.92
C THR A 724 -1.14 -8.56 27.43
N VAL A 725 0.03 -8.20 26.91
CA VAL A 725 0.45 -8.51 25.52
C VAL A 725 0.64 -10.02 25.29
N GLU A 726 1.07 -10.77 26.31
CA GLU A 726 1.18 -12.23 26.21
C GLU A 726 -0.17 -12.95 26.34
N GLN A 727 -1.08 -12.39 27.15
CA GLN A 727 -2.36 -13.01 27.47
C GLN A 727 -3.46 -12.72 26.45
N GLN A 728 -3.34 -11.64 25.68
CA GLN A 728 -4.25 -11.30 24.58
C GLN A 728 -4.44 -12.46 23.59
N PHE A 729 -5.59 -12.44 22.93
CA PHE A 729 -5.95 -13.38 21.87
C PHE A 729 -5.65 -12.76 20.52
N GLU A 730 -4.79 -13.40 19.72
CA GLU A 730 -4.22 -12.80 18.51
C GLU A 730 -5.26 -12.36 17.48
N ASP A 731 -6.50 -12.85 17.54
CA ASP A 731 -7.62 -12.50 16.69
C ASP A 731 -8.66 -11.55 17.32
N VAL A 732 -8.51 -11.17 18.58
CA VAL A 732 -9.46 -10.31 19.28
C VAL A 732 -8.94 -8.86 19.32
N PRO A 733 -9.72 -7.87 18.83
CA PRO A 733 -9.32 -6.49 18.89
C PRO A 733 -9.48 -5.92 20.30
N LEU A 734 -8.56 -5.04 20.70
CA LEU A 734 -8.68 -4.19 21.89
C LEU A 734 -8.89 -4.97 23.21
N ASP A 735 -8.30 -6.15 23.36
CA ASP A 735 -8.46 -7.03 24.52
C ASP A 735 -7.31 -6.93 25.54
N MET A 736 -6.47 -5.90 25.42
CA MET A 736 -5.41 -5.64 26.38
C MET A 736 -5.90 -4.74 27.52
N ASP A 737 -5.26 -4.87 28.68
CA ASP A 737 -5.34 -3.86 29.74
C ASP A 737 -4.50 -2.64 29.33
N PRO A 738 -5.12 -1.46 29.11
CA PRO A 738 -4.39 -0.26 28.72
C PRO A 738 -3.57 0.33 29.89
N HIS A 739 -2.50 1.04 29.56
CA HIS A 739 -1.71 1.81 30.53
C HIS A 739 -2.56 2.92 31.14
N VAL A 740 -2.49 3.07 32.47
CA VAL A 740 -3.11 4.17 33.21
C VAL A 740 -2.02 5.09 33.72
N ASP A 741 -2.07 6.35 33.30
CA ASP A 741 -1.07 7.37 33.66
C ASP A 741 -1.18 7.83 35.13
N VAL A 742 -0.24 8.66 35.56
CA VAL A 742 -0.20 9.21 36.93
C VAL A 742 -1.39 10.12 37.27
N SER A 743 -2.10 10.63 36.26
CA SER A 743 -3.31 11.45 36.37
C SER A 743 -4.60 10.61 36.32
N GLY A 744 -4.49 9.29 36.14
CA GLY A 744 -5.61 8.36 36.07
C GLY A 744 -6.26 8.26 34.70
N HIS A 745 -5.63 8.79 33.64
CA HIS A 745 -6.10 8.60 32.27
C HIS A 745 -5.67 7.24 31.73
N SER A 746 -6.61 6.56 31.08
CA SER A 746 -6.34 5.32 30.36
C SER A 746 -5.91 5.61 28.92
N TYR A 747 -4.72 5.17 28.52
CA TYR A 747 -4.22 5.27 27.15
C TYR A 747 -4.83 4.19 26.25
N ASP A 748 -6.15 4.24 26.16
CA ASP A 748 -7.00 3.31 25.43
C ASP A 748 -7.38 3.86 24.04
N PHE A 749 -8.00 3.03 23.22
CA PHE A 749 -8.55 3.43 21.92
C PHE A 749 -9.47 4.65 22.05
N GLY A 750 -9.25 5.63 21.18
CA GLY A 750 -9.98 6.89 21.17
C GLY A 750 -9.57 7.87 22.28
N PHE A 751 -8.49 7.64 23.02
CA PHE A 751 -7.95 8.61 23.96
C PHE A 751 -7.03 9.64 23.29
N GLY A 752 -7.11 10.89 23.73
CA GLY A 752 -6.24 11.98 23.32
C GLY A 752 -6.62 13.26 24.06
N LEU A 753 -5.65 14.14 24.28
CA LEU A 753 -5.82 15.43 24.91
C LEU A 753 -5.77 16.56 23.88
N ASN A 754 -6.52 17.63 24.15
CA ASN A 754 -6.33 18.94 23.57
C ASN A 754 -5.98 19.96 24.68
N TRP A 755 -5.97 21.25 24.36
CA TRP A 755 -5.66 22.31 25.34
C TRP A 755 -6.72 22.47 26.44
N ASP A 756 -7.94 21.97 26.23
CA ASP A 756 -9.05 22.02 27.18
C ASP A 756 -9.18 20.74 28.02
N GLY A 757 -8.42 19.69 27.71
CA GLY A 757 -8.42 18.41 28.41
C GLY A 757 -8.65 17.21 27.49
N MET A 758 -9.30 16.16 28.01
CA MET A 758 -9.63 14.96 27.24
C MET A 758 -10.61 15.29 26.10
N ILE A 759 -10.34 14.77 24.91
CA ILE A 759 -11.18 14.99 23.73
C ILE A 759 -12.43 14.09 23.83
N GLU A 760 -13.60 14.73 23.92
CA GLU A 760 -14.91 14.08 23.84
C GLU A 760 -15.75 14.78 22.77
N ASP A 761 -15.85 14.17 21.58
CA ASP A 761 -16.55 14.74 20.43
C ASP A 761 -17.29 13.66 19.62
N GLU A 762 -17.84 14.02 18.47
CA GLU A 762 -18.61 13.10 17.61
C GLU A 762 -17.78 11.89 17.15
N ARG A 763 -16.45 12.01 17.07
CA ARG A 763 -15.55 10.93 16.64
C ARG A 763 -15.43 9.88 17.74
N THR A 764 -15.17 10.30 18.98
CA THR A 764 -15.12 9.37 20.11
C THR A 764 -16.51 8.78 20.39
N ALA A 765 -17.59 9.56 20.27
CA ALA A 765 -18.96 9.04 20.40
C ALA A 765 -19.33 8.00 19.32
N ARG A 766 -18.74 8.10 18.11
CA ARG A 766 -19.01 7.17 17.01
C ARG A 766 -18.31 5.82 17.17
N TYR A 767 -17.05 5.82 17.62
CA TYR A 767 -16.21 4.62 17.59
C TYR A 767 -15.85 4.07 18.97
N LYS A 768 -15.72 4.92 20.00
CA LYS A 768 -15.44 4.47 21.36
C LYS A 768 -16.75 3.97 21.97
N LYS A 769 -16.93 2.65 22.04
CA LYS A 769 -18.08 2.02 22.71
C LYS A 769 -17.70 1.71 24.17
N ASP A 770 -18.69 1.83 25.05
CA ASP A 770 -18.58 1.53 26.48
C ASP A 770 -18.22 0.07 26.78
#